data_AF-A0A5N1IXA5-F1
#
_entry.id   AF-A0A5N1IXA5-F1
#
_cell.length_a   1.000
_cell.length_b   1.000
_cell.length_c   1.000
_cell.angle_alpha   90.00
_cell.angle_beta   90.00
_cell.angle_gamma   90.00
#
_symmetry.space_group_name_H-M   'P 1'
#
loop_
_entity.id
_entity.type
_entity.pdbx_description
1 polymer ?
#
loop_
_entity_poly.entity_id
_entity_poly.type
_entity_poly.pdbx_seq_one_letter_code
_entity_poly.pdbx_strand_id
1 'polypeptide(L)'
;MHFFIDHNQLPNQTLADSFGPESNDPYNKFNITTRFQLTGAAKAFACQDSLMIIQQSIADPTLVNVLLKPIEGLKIPFERVKYFIYRGLLKDSFVNGTAITPTSTSSSELISRLWVDWNAYKTKKNQPNLPDPTPQNFGFDNTLPGSLEIENIFDNSQQNIRAFYVKEGEWIGNFGASKKIGFEIAICSKPIAFNLDYLRAENYQIDVSGTSITAFDRRVKKENILSFIDPSAFFGLHYYSGLDISSYTGTTKTTTKKEKIAIYSDLLNNKFATKNRVYLDIRSETGFSYNFYQNYSDTSGNIKFGNSITTPIAQNYEWSGWPIIAFDLPLLTNAEKNNIKINLRIKDNIKPILFFEDSSLLTALIENDLDIKFIDHTLLINSTDWTNDLNFFFPNAGLGTNRNNIAYYIKLHYFKQEDTQGTPITALKKEKEFDNLFIPLSSSLLTQASQSFTHVINPDYKLISGQFESVKFSYVAECGAYYDNNRVAFYSKMSFPNKTTGKVYSQIPDTGDLNGLNLEGVYNKMSFLSRDIKISKVHIQELLTPPSYQKVTILKVSAYNSSPASIEGLFILGIHKDELSVLNNVASLNSVSEFSGKHPKLIIFEDVSPSPAIDKDGKPYKKYKLKVQGLDDNGQRIILAPPSTQNVYVYSTNDFVFTSKAFADAENHATIKTYIPNSEEKIGFERNKVTPGKNNEDFYIDKNPNMKVEVDSFIATLNTINDDLNAYSSIKALVQDSAKDILIESVNSIQLSLTTSNPTPDDRPLYWARNKMQVALKKHPYFSTQFDTSLNPTRGSDLDKILSIFEEKSRNYSDVDFTYANQNNLKKILITGFDPFQLENNINQSNPSGVCAMALHGKTLGIGFVQSMIIPVRYRDFDGNYNPKVGVGNGIIEDYIAPLIGKGPNHADVIITISQSGYGNYNIDRFATINRGGWSDNMGFTRPENSNSVYLNLPKEKDLIWIETTLPKAMVMNGGINQQPDNWKHFVVYAQHYSVDGNPPSIIPESLYEMRWDYGLDNFKPRNPGEILIDTKKTLIDRNGQNNLLDSNNSKRRIIEGSGSNYLSNEIFYRVALARERWNKKHPSLPKFPSGHFHVAFIQQPKRDLAENYLESSRNIYDELTKLVLTVSERIAIGSSNLNNLF
;
A
#
# COMPACT_ATOMS: atom_id res chain seq x y z
N MET A 1 -30.74 2.80 -11.86
CA MET A 1 -31.55 3.74 -11.06
C MET A 1 -32.87 3.94 -11.78
N HIS A 2 -33.95 4.03 -11.02
CA HIS A 2 -35.32 4.20 -11.53
C HIS A 2 -35.88 5.61 -11.24
N PHE A 3 -36.77 6.10 -12.10
CA PHE A 3 -37.50 7.35 -11.89
C PHE A 3 -38.62 7.21 -10.85
N PHE A 4 -38.90 8.25 -10.07
CA PHE A 4 -39.65 8.13 -8.81
C PHE A 4 -41.17 7.90 -8.95
N ILE A 5 -41.76 8.13 -10.13
CA ILE A 5 -43.21 8.12 -10.36
C ILE A 5 -43.52 7.62 -11.78
N ASP A 6 -44.77 7.18 -12.03
CA ASP A 6 -45.26 7.02 -13.40
C ASP A 6 -45.28 8.38 -14.11
N HIS A 7 -44.24 8.62 -14.90
CA HIS A 7 -43.97 9.90 -15.56
C HIS A 7 -45.11 10.42 -16.46
N ASN A 8 -45.98 9.54 -16.94
CA ASN A 8 -47.15 9.93 -17.75
C ASN A 8 -48.19 10.68 -16.91
N GLN A 9 -48.25 10.41 -15.61
CA GLN A 9 -49.18 11.06 -14.66
C GLN A 9 -48.60 12.32 -14.01
N LEU A 10 -47.32 12.64 -14.28
CA LEU A 10 -46.67 13.82 -13.72
C LEU A 10 -47.07 15.07 -14.53
N PRO A 11 -47.69 16.09 -13.92
CA PRO A 11 -48.11 17.31 -14.60
C PRO A 11 -46.97 18.33 -14.70
N ASN A 12 -47.21 19.44 -15.39
CA ASN A 12 -46.27 20.56 -15.45
C ASN A 12 -46.16 21.23 -14.07
N GLN A 13 -44.95 21.35 -13.55
CA GLN A 13 -44.66 22.04 -12.30
C GLN A 13 -44.79 23.56 -12.43
N THR A 14 -45.24 24.22 -11.36
CA THR A 14 -45.20 25.69 -11.25
C THR A 14 -43.88 26.18 -10.65
N LEU A 15 -43.44 27.40 -10.96
CA LEU A 15 -42.19 27.94 -10.41
C LEU A 15 -42.18 28.04 -8.87
N ALA A 16 -43.33 28.36 -8.26
CA ALA A 16 -43.45 28.45 -6.79
C ALA A 16 -43.34 27.08 -6.08
N ASP A 17 -43.43 25.98 -6.84
CA ASP A 17 -43.30 24.61 -6.34
C ASP A 17 -41.94 23.98 -6.64
N SER A 18 -41.01 24.76 -7.20
CA SER A 18 -39.67 24.31 -7.59
C SER A 18 -38.63 24.45 -6.48
N PHE A 19 -37.54 23.69 -6.61
CA PHE A 19 -36.36 23.80 -5.76
C PHE A 19 -35.65 25.14 -5.99
N GLY A 20 -35.36 25.88 -4.91
CA GLY A 20 -34.70 27.19 -4.99
C GLY A 20 -35.20 28.23 -3.98
N PRO A 21 -34.66 29.46 -4.03
CA PRO A 21 -35.16 30.61 -3.31
C PRO A 21 -36.66 30.79 -3.52
N GLU A 22 -37.39 31.03 -2.43
CA GLU A 22 -38.82 31.29 -2.49
C GLU A 22 -39.06 32.68 -3.13
N SER A 23 -40.01 32.78 -4.05
CA SER A 23 -40.15 33.96 -4.91
C SER A 23 -40.48 35.26 -4.17
N ASN A 24 -41.15 35.20 -3.02
CA ASN A 24 -41.55 36.37 -2.24
C ASN A 24 -40.50 36.77 -1.18
N ASP A 25 -39.66 35.84 -0.74
CA ASP A 25 -38.57 36.05 0.22
C ASP A 25 -37.30 35.26 -0.18
N PRO A 26 -36.69 35.58 -1.35
CA PRO A 26 -35.63 34.75 -1.93
C PRO A 26 -34.33 34.79 -1.14
N TYR A 27 -34.13 35.79 -0.28
CA TYR A 27 -32.90 35.93 0.50
C TYR A 27 -32.92 35.18 1.84
N ASN A 28 -34.11 34.84 2.35
CA ASN A 28 -34.27 34.19 3.66
C ASN A 28 -34.97 32.84 3.61
N LYS A 29 -35.67 32.50 2.53
CA LYS A 29 -36.38 31.22 2.40
C LYS A 29 -35.95 30.45 1.16
N PHE A 30 -35.69 29.15 1.33
CA PHE A 30 -35.27 28.25 0.25
C PHE A 30 -36.11 26.96 0.27
N ASN A 31 -36.84 26.72 -0.81
CA ASN A 31 -37.67 25.54 -1.01
C ASN A 31 -36.80 24.32 -1.34
N ILE A 32 -36.94 23.26 -0.55
CA ILE A 32 -36.28 21.97 -0.77
C ILE A 32 -37.22 20.97 -1.43
N THR A 33 -38.48 20.93 -0.99
CA THR A 33 -39.48 20.03 -1.60
C THR A 33 -39.85 20.48 -2.99
N THR A 34 -39.59 19.64 -3.98
CA THR A 34 -40.12 19.80 -5.34
C THR A 34 -41.56 19.25 -5.36
N ARG A 35 -42.54 20.12 -5.60
CA ARG A 35 -43.97 19.77 -5.46
C ARG A 35 -44.71 19.70 -6.79
N PHE A 36 -45.75 18.87 -6.83
CA PHE A 36 -46.64 18.71 -7.98
C PHE A 36 -48.10 18.56 -7.54
N GLN A 37 -49.03 19.16 -8.28
CA GLN A 37 -50.47 18.94 -8.08
C GLN A 37 -50.98 17.92 -9.08
N LEU A 38 -51.13 16.67 -8.67
CA LEU A 38 -51.63 15.61 -9.55
C LEU A 38 -53.11 15.81 -9.91
N THR A 39 -53.51 15.29 -11.07
CA THR A 39 -54.91 15.24 -11.53
C THR A 39 -55.62 13.94 -11.11
N GLY A 40 -54.86 12.91 -10.73
CA GLY A 40 -55.33 11.62 -10.26
C GLY A 40 -54.22 10.89 -9.50
N ALA A 41 -54.56 9.78 -8.84
CA ALA A 41 -53.55 8.99 -8.13
C ALA A 41 -52.52 8.41 -9.10
N ALA A 42 -51.25 8.41 -8.71
CA ALA A 42 -50.14 7.96 -9.55
C ALA A 42 -49.25 6.97 -8.80
N LYS A 43 -48.72 5.97 -9.49
CA LYS A 43 -47.83 4.98 -8.87
C LYS A 43 -46.47 5.60 -8.54
N ALA A 44 -45.99 5.37 -7.32
CA ALA A 44 -44.65 5.73 -6.86
C ALA A 44 -43.71 4.52 -6.99
N PHE A 45 -42.47 4.77 -7.42
CA PHE A 45 -41.45 3.75 -7.63
C PHE A 45 -40.20 4.07 -6.80
N ALA A 46 -39.60 3.05 -6.19
CA ALA A 46 -38.33 3.19 -5.49
C ALA A 46 -37.19 3.50 -6.47
N CYS A 47 -36.45 4.58 -6.24
CA CYS A 47 -35.37 5.01 -7.15
C CYS A 47 -34.16 4.06 -7.17
N GLN A 48 -33.89 3.39 -6.05
CA GLN A 48 -32.80 2.43 -5.86
C GLN A 48 -33.21 1.37 -4.84
N ASP A 49 -32.48 0.26 -4.80
CA ASP A 49 -32.51 -0.68 -3.68
C ASP A 49 -32.25 0.06 -2.37
N SER A 50 -33.19 -0.05 -1.43
CA SER A 50 -33.22 0.81 -0.25
C SER A 50 -33.84 0.13 0.97
N LEU A 51 -33.51 0.64 2.16
CA LEU A 51 -34.30 0.45 3.36
C LEU A 51 -35.36 1.56 3.44
N MET A 52 -36.61 1.19 3.68
CA MET A 52 -37.77 2.08 3.69
C MET A 52 -38.34 2.25 5.08
N ILE A 53 -38.74 3.47 5.42
CA ILE A 53 -39.64 3.77 6.54
C ILE A 53 -40.81 4.65 6.10
N ILE A 54 -41.92 4.58 6.82
CA ILE A 54 -43.16 5.31 6.54
C ILE A 54 -43.59 6.07 7.78
N GLN A 55 -44.00 7.33 7.62
CA GLN A 55 -44.54 8.14 8.72
C GLN A 55 -45.80 8.86 8.30
N GLN A 56 -46.68 9.12 9.27
CA GLN A 56 -47.91 9.89 9.06
C GLN A 56 -47.58 11.29 8.53
N SER A 57 -48.24 11.71 7.46
CA SER A 57 -48.16 13.10 7.01
C SER A 57 -49.01 13.98 7.90
N ILE A 58 -48.49 15.14 8.32
CA ILE A 58 -49.29 16.15 9.03
C ILE A 58 -50.21 16.93 8.09
N ALA A 59 -50.01 16.82 6.77
CA ALA A 59 -50.81 17.53 5.77
C ALA A 59 -52.26 17.02 5.71
N ASP A 60 -52.43 15.71 5.86
CA ASP A 60 -53.72 15.02 5.77
C ASP A 60 -53.61 13.63 6.44
N PRO A 61 -54.56 13.23 7.31
CA PRO A 61 -54.53 11.92 7.98
C PRO A 61 -54.63 10.72 7.02
N THR A 62 -55.12 10.94 5.79
CA THR A 62 -55.19 9.93 4.72
C THR A 62 -53.87 9.76 3.96
N LEU A 63 -52.84 10.58 4.27
CA LEU A 63 -51.55 10.55 3.58
C LEU A 63 -50.41 10.14 4.51
N VAL A 64 -49.38 9.55 3.92
CA VAL A 64 -48.10 9.22 4.56
C VAL A 64 -46.94 9.77 3.73
N ASN A 65 -45.81 9.94 4.41
CA ASN A 65 -44.54 10.24 3.77
C ASN A 65 -43.63 9.02 3.89
N VAL A 66 -42.92 8.71 2.80
CA VAL A 66 -42.03 7.56 2.69
C VAL A 66 -40.60 8.07 2.55
N LEU A 67 -39.69 7.47 3.30
CA LEU A 67 -38.25 7.74 3.20
C LEU A 67 -37.53 6.45 2.82
N LEU A 68 -36.72 6.52 1.76
CA LEU A 68 -35.87 5.45 1.28
C LEU A 68 -34.41 5.81 1.56
N LYS A 69 -33.69 4.94 2.27
CA LYS A 69 -32.24 5.00 2.49
C LYS A 69 -31.56 4.01 1.54
N PRO A 70 -30.89 4.46 0.46
CA PRO A 70 -30.20 3.58 -0.46
C PRO A 70 -29.14 2.74 0.23
N ILE A 71 -28.98 1.48 -0.18
CA ILE A 71 -27.95 0.57 0.36
C ILE A 71 -26.69 0.52 -0.53
N GLU A 72 -26.78 1.07 -1.74
CA GLU A 72 -25.66 1.18 -2.69
C GLU A 72 -25.44 2.64 -3.13
N GLY A 73 -24.22 2.94 -3.58
CA GLY A 73 -23.89 4.23 -4.16
C GLY A 73 -24.43 4.42 -5.58
N LEU A 74 -24.28 5.63 -6.11
CA LEU A 74 -24.64 5.94 -7.49
C LEU A 74 -23.65 5.29 -8.48
N LYS A 75 -24.14 4.97 -9.68
CA LYS A 75 -23.32 4.49 -10.81
C LYS A 75 -22.83 5.66 -11.70
N ILE A 76 -22.73 6.85 -11.13
CA ILE A 76 -22.25 8.09 -11.75
C ILE A 76 -21.27 8.78 -10.78
N PRO A 77 -20.31 9.58 -11.26
CA PRO A 77 -19.33 10.29 -10.43
C PRO A 77 -19.96 11.46 -9.67
N PHE A 78 -20.80 11.14 -8.68
CA PHE A 78 -21.53 12.09 -7.85
C PHE A 78 -21.74 11.54 -6.44
N GLU A 79 -22.07 12.43 -5.50
CA GLU A 79 -22.24 12.07 -4.10
C GLU A 79 -23.32 11.01 -3.87
N ARG A 80 -23.08 10.16 -2.86
CA ARG A 80 -24.07 9.20 -2.41
C ARG A 80 -25.35 9.91 -1.97
N VAL A 81 -26.49 9.39 -2.42
CA VAL A 81 -27.78 9.79 -1.89
C VAL A 81 -27.93 9.24 -0.47
N LYS A 82 -28.21 10.13 0.48
CA LYS A 82 -28.54 9.76 1.86
C LYS A 82 -29.96 9.23 1.91
N TYR A 83 -30.93 10.01 1.40
CA TYR A 83 -32.34 9.63 1.37
C TYR A 83 -33.05 10.12 0.11
N PHE A 84 -34.02 9.32 -0.37
CA PHE A 84 -35.12 9.79 -1.21
C PHE A 84 -36.37 9.94 -0.34
N ILE A 85 -37.02 11.10 -0.36
CA ILE A 85 -38.22 11.36 0.43
C ILE A 85 -39.39 11.62 -0.51
N TYR A 86 -40.45 10.84 -0.33
CA TYR A 86 -41.69 10.90 -1.09
C TYR A 86 -42.78 11.41 -0.15
N ARG A 87 -43.39 12.56 -0.47
CA ARG A 87 -44.43 13.17 0.36
C ARG A 87 -45.80 13.04 -0.28
N GLY A 88 -46.81 12.68 0.50
CA GLY A 88 -48.20 12.63 0.06
C GLY A 88 -48.62 11.33 -0.62
N LEU A 89 -48.15 10.18 -0.15
CA LEU A 89 -48.66 8.87 -0.60
C LEU A 89 -49.94 8.52 0.15
N LEU A 90 -50.86 7.80 -0.49
CA LEU A 90 -52.10 7.33 0.12
C LEU A 90 -51.78 6.31 1.22
N LYS A 91 -52.30 6.55 2.43
CA LYS A 91 -52.07 5.71 3.60
C LYS A 91 -52.61 4.28 3.41
N ASP A 92 -53.73 4.14 2.71
CA ASP A 92 -54.35 2.84 2.41
C ASP A 92 -53.49 1.95 1.50
N SER A 93 -52.49 2.52 0.82
CA SER A 93 -51.47 1.75 0.09
C SER A 93 -50.58 0.91 1.02
N PHE A 94 -50.61 1.18 2.34
CA PHE A 94 -49.71 0.56 3.33
C PHE A 94 -50.42 0.08 4.60
N VAL A 95 -51.34 0.87 5.14
CA VAL A 95 -51.96 0.66 6.46
C VAL A 95 -53.48 0.66 6.35
N ASN A 96 -54.11 -0.37 6.91
CA ASN A 96 -55.56 -0.49 7.07
C ASN A 96 -55.90 -0.64 8.56
N GLY A 97 -56.39 0.43 9.19
CA GLY A 97 -56.61 0.49 10.63
C GLY A 97 -55.29 0.34 11.41
N THR A 98 -55.16 -0.72 12.20
CA THR A 98 -53.94 -1.07 12.96
C THR A 98 -53.07 -2.13 12.27
N ALA A 99 -53.47 -2.61 11.09
CA ALA A 99 -52.79 -3.68 10.35
C ALA A 99 -52.14 -3.16 9.05
N ILE A 100 -51.21 -3.93 8.49
CA ILE A 100 -50.72 -3.73 7.12
C ILE A 100 -51.86 -4.04 6.13
N THR A 101 -52.00 -3.25 5.07
CA THR A 101 -53.00 -3.47 4.01
C THR A 101 -52.88 -4.88 3.42
N PRO A 102 -53.98 -5.67 3.34
CA PRO A 102 -53.95 -7.02 2.77
C PRO A 102 -53.84 -6.99 1.23
N THR A 103 -53.31 -8.07 0.65
CA THR A 103 -53.19 -8.20 -0.81
C THR A 103 -54.56 -8.19 -1.52
N SER A 104 -54.65 -7.43 -2.60
CA SER A 104 -55.78 -7.30 -3.51
C SER A 104 -55.29 -7.12 -4.96
N THR A 105 -56.19 -7.12 -5.94
CA THR A 105 -55.84 -6.85 -7.35
C THR A 105 -55.35 -5.43 -7.62
N SER A 106 -55.56 -4.50 -6.68
CA SER A 106 -55.07 -3.11 -6.73
C SER A 106 -53.86 -2.84 -5.83
N SER A 107 -53.33 -3.87 -5.17
CA SER A 107 -52.20 -3.74 -4.25
C SER A 107 -50.90 -3.43 -4.98
N SER A 108 -50.01 -2.70 -4.31
CA SER A 108 -48.68 -2.42 -4.82
C SER A 108 -47.83 -3.71 -4.91
N GLU A 109 -46.76 -3.66 -5.70
CA GLU A 109 -45.80 -4.78 -5.79
C GLU A 109 -45.20 -5.09 -4.41
N LEU A 110 -44.91 -4.03 -3.64
CA LEU A 110 -44.40 -4.12 -2.29
C LEU A 110 -45.34 -4.93 -1.36
N ILE A 111 -46.62 -4.56 -1.30
CA ILE A 111 -47.60 -5.24 -0.44
C ILE A 111 -47.79 -6.69 -0.89
N SER A 112 -47.89 -6.91 -2.19
CA SER A 112 -48.02 -8.26 -2.76
C SER A 112 -46.82 -9.13 -2.39
N ARG A 113 -45.60 -8.61 -2.54
CA ARG A 113 -44.35 -9.30 -2.19
C ARG A 113 -44.25 -9.56 -0.69
N LEU A 114 -44.55 -8.58 0.15
CA LEU A 114 -44.50 -8.73 1.61
C LEU A 114 -45.33 -9.93 2.07
N TRP A 115 -46.59 -10.03 1.62
CA TRP A 115 -47.46 -11.12 2.06
C TRP A 115 -47.06 -12.48 1.48
N VAL A 116 -46.55 -12.51 0.25
CA VAL A 116 -45.97 -13.73 -0.34
C VAL A 116 -44.77 -14.22 0.47
N ASP A 117 -43.82 -13.32 0.75
CA ASP A 117 -42.61 -13.63 1.51
C ASP A 117 -42.93 -14.06 2.95
N TRP A 118 -43.88 -13.38 3.60
CA TRP A 118 -44.32 -13.72 4.96
C TRP A 118 -45.01 -15.09 5.04
N ASN A 119 -45.91 -15.39 4.11
CA ASN A 119 -46.58 -16.70 4.08
C ASN A 119 -45.60 -17.83 3.74
N ALA A 120 -44.64 -17.58 2.85
CA ALA A 120 -43.54 -18.50 2.57
C ALA A 120 -42.67 -18.72 3.81
N TYR A 121 -42.38 -17.68 4.60
CA TYR A 121 -41.66 -17.78 5.86
C TYR A 121 -42.41 -18.64 6.90
N LYS A 122 -43.70 -18.37 7.13
CA LYS A 122 -44.55 -19.18 8.05
C LYS A 122 -44.54 -20.66 7.67
N THR A 123 -44.65 -20.94 6.38
CA THR A 123 -44.58 -22.31 5.83
C THR A 123 -43.20 -22.93 6.06
N LYS A 124 -42.12 -22.22 5.73
CA LYS A 124 -40.74 -22.70 5.87
C LYS A 124 -40.35 -22.95 7.34
N LYS A 125 -40.89 -22.19 8.29
CA LYS A 125 -40.64 -22.37 9.72
C LYS A 125 -41.59 -23.35 10.40
N ASN A 126 -42.57 -23.89 9.68
CA ASN A 126 -43.65 -24.72 10.22
C ASN A 126 -44.38 -24.04 11.39
N GLN A 127 -44.63 -22.74 11.26
CA GLN A 127 -45.30 -21.92 12.28
C GLN A 127 -46.47 -21.15 11.65
N PRO A 128 -47.61 -21.81 11.38
CA PRO A 128 -48.76 -21.18 10.72
C PRO A 128 -49.45 -20.10 11.56
N ASN A 129 -49.29 -20.15 12.88
CA ASN A 129 -49.93 -19.25 13.85
C ASN A 129 -49.05 -18.04 14.26
N LEU A 130 -47.95 -17.78 13.54
CA LEU A 130 -47.16 -16.57 13.80
C LEU A 130 -48.03 -15.32 13.59
N PRO A 131 -48.02 -14.35 14.52
CA PRO A 131 -48.71 -13.09 14.35
C PRO A 131 -48.25 -12.38 13.07
N ASP A 132 -49.19 -11.84 12.32
CA ASP A 132 -48.87 -11.09 11.12
C ASP A 132 -48.10 -9.79 11.45
N PRO A 133 -47.22 -9.33 10.53
CA PRO A 133 -46.47 -8.10 10.73
C PRO A 133 -47.40 -6.89 10.89
N THR A 134 -46.98 -5.95 11.72
CA THR A 134 -47.73 -4.71 12.00
C THR A 134 -47.11 -3.54 11.23
N PRO A 135 -47.78 -2.38 11.13
CA PRO A 135 -47.20 -1.18 10.51
C PRO A 135 -45.84 -0.75 11.10
N GLN A 136 -45.51 -1.14 12.34
CA GLN A 136 -44.19 -0.88 12.93
C GLN A 136 -43.05 -1.57 12.15
N ASN A 137 -43.33 -2.65 11.41
CA ASN A 137 -42.37 -3.30 10.51
C ASN A 137 -42.06 -2.47 9.24
N PHE A 138 -42.80 -1.39 8.99
CA PHE A 138 -42.51 -0.38 7.97
C PHE A 138 -41.97 0.92 8.56
N GLY A 139 -41.59 0.93 9.83
CA GLY A 139 -41.21 2.17 10.47
C GLY A 139 -42.39 3.08 10.80
N PHE A 140 -43.64 2.60 10.77
CA PHE A 140 -44.82 3.43 11.02
C PHE A 140 -45.31 3.30 12.46
N ASP A 141 -45.10 4.37 13.24
CA ASP A 141 -45.60 4.49 14.61
C ASP A 141 -45.84 5.98 14.96
N ASN A 142 -47.10 6.32 15.24
CA ASN A 142 -47.51 7.69 15.57
C ASN A 142 -47.23 8.06 17.04
N THR A 143 -46.86 7.10 17.89
CA THR A 143 -46.52 7.35 19.30
C THR A 143 -45.10 7.86 19.48
N LEU A 144 -44.23 7.71 18.47
CA LEU A 144 -42.84 8.16 18.53
C LEU A 144 -42.73 9.69 18.53
N PRO A 145 -41.83 10.27 19.36
CA PRO A 145 -41.64 11.70 19.42
C PRO A 145 -41.08 12.24 18.11
N GLY A 146 -41.56 13.41 17.68
CA GLY A 146 -41.11 14.09 16.46
C GLY A 146 -39.61 14.38 16.42
N SER A 147 -39.01 14.65 17.58
CA SER A 147 -37.58 14.90 17.75
C SER A 147 -36.69 13.65 17.62
N LEU A 148 -37.26 12.46 17.41
CA LEU A 148 -36.46 11.24 17.23
C LEU A 148 -35.68 11.31 15.92
N GLU A 149 -34.36 11.15 15.99
CA GLU A 149 -33.49 11.04 14.82
C GLU A 149 -33.84 9.81 13.99
N ILE A 150 -33.97 9.99 12.67
CA ILE A 150 -34.37 8.93 11.73
C ILE A 150 -33.34 7.80 11.69
N GLU A 151 -32.06 8.11 11.88
CA GLU A 151 -30.99 7.11 11.91
C GLU A 151 -31.18 6.06 13.01
N ASN A 152 -31.83 6.42 14.12
CA ASN A 152 -32.13 5.50 15.23
C ASN A 152 -33.12 4.39 14.82
N ILE A 153 -33.87 4.56 13.73
CA ILE A 153 -34.73 3.49 13.20
C ILE A 153 -33.92 2.57 12.29
N PHE A 154 -32.98 3.11 11.51
CA PHE A 154 -32.14 2.34 10.57
C PHE A 154 -31.04 1.54 11.28
N ASP A 155 -30.55 2.00 12.43
CA ASP A 155 -29.57 1.26 13.25
C ASP A 155 -30.20 0.19 14.18
N ASN A 156 -31.53 0.05 14.16
CA ASN A 156 -32.32 -0.82 15.03
C ASN A 156 -32.21 -0.54 16.54
N SER A 157 -31.81 0.68 16.94
CA SER A 157 -31.78 1.11 18.35
C SER A 157 -33.16 1.26 18.97
N GLN A 158 -34.18 1.54 18.16
CA GLN A 158 -35.57 1.59 18.63
C GLN A 158 -36.17 0.19 18.77
N GLN A 159 -36.90 -0.07 19.86
CA GLN A 159 -37.60 -1.34 20.05
C GLN A 159 -38.86 -1.42 19.17
N ASN A 160 -39.14 -2.60 18.61
CA ASN A 160 -40.36 -2.95 17.87
C ASN A 160 -40.65 -2.22 16.55
N ILE A 161 -39.86 -1.21 16.17
CA ILE A 161 -39.95 -0.51 14.88
C ILE A 161 -38.77 -0.87 13.98
N ARG A 162 -39.02 -1.17 12.69
CA ARG A 162 -37.98 -1.63 11.75
C ARG A 162 -38.15 -0.99 10.37
N ALA A 163 -37.04 -0.76 9.69
CA ALA A 163 -37.05 -0.45 8.26
C ALA A 163 -37.30 -1.71 7.41
N PHE A 164 -37.90 -1.52 6.24
CA PHE A 164 -38.25 -2.62 5.32
C PHE A 164 -37.48 -2.51 4.01
N TYR A 165 -36.98 -3.63 3.47
CA TYR A 165 -36.23 -3.60 2.21
C TYR A 165 -37.17 -3.48 0.99
N VAL A 166 -36.83 -2.54 0.10
CA VAL A 166 -37.50 -2.31 -1.19
C VAL A 166 -36.50 -2.40 -2.34
N LYS A 167 -36.95 -2.89 -3.49
CA LYS A 167 -36.12 -3.04 -4.69
C LYS A 167 -36.23 -1.82 -5.59
N GLU A 168 -35.15 -1.50 -6.31
CA GLU A 168 -35.17 -0.51 -7.38
C GLU A 168 -36.30 -0.78 -8.37
N GLY A 169 -37.06 0.26 -8.69
CA GLY A 169 -38.19 0.21 -9.61
C GLY A 169 -39.43 -0.47 -9.06
N GLU A 170 -39.43 -1.00 -7.84
CA GLU A 170 -40.61 -1.60 -7.21
C GLU A 170 -41.72 -0.55 -7.04
N TRP A 171 -42.95 -0.90 -7.41
CA TRP A 171 -44.12 -0.09 -7.09
C TRP A 171 -44.39 -0.16 -5.58
N ILE A 172 -44.07 0.92 -4.87
CA ILE A 172 -44.13 0.97 -3.40
C ILE A 172 -45.51 1.38 -2.89
N GLY A 173 -46.21 2.27 -3.59
CA GLY A 173 -47.53 2.77 -3.23
C GLY A 173 -48.04 3.79 -4.24
N ASN A 174 -49.14 4.48 -3.93
CA ASN A 174 -49.70 5.50 -4.80
C ASN A 174 -49.59 6.88 -4.17
N PHE A 175 -49.13 7.87 -4.94
CA PHE A 175 -49.30 9.27 -4.64
C PHE A 175 -50.79 9.66 -4.69
N GLY A 176 -51.24 10.44 -3.70
CA GLY A 176 -52.56 11.03 -3.70
C GLY A 176 -52.68 12.25 -4.61
N ALA A 177 -53.91 12.67 -4.91
CA ALA A 177 -54.19 13.87 -5.69
C ALA A 177 -54.94 14.97 -4.91
N SER A 178 -55.38 14.68 -3.68
CA SER A 178 -56.13 15.63 -2.83
C SER A 178 -55.26 16.79 -2.32
N LYS A 179 -53.95 16.57 -2.24
CA LYS A 179 -52.92 17.55 -1.84
C LYS A 179 -51.79 17.52 -2.86
N LYS A 180 -50.92 18.53 -2.82
CA LYS A 180 -49.69 18.50 -3.60
C LYS A 180 -48.78 17.39 -3.06
N ILE A 181 -48.20 16.64 -3.98
CA ILE A 181 -47.16 15.65 -3.66
C ILE A 181 -45.80 16.35 -3.61
N GLY A 182 -44.82 15.71 -2.96
CA GLY A 182 -43.46 16.22 -2.86
C GLY A 182 -42.42 15.15 -3.12
N PHE A 183 -41.30 15.55 -3.70
CA PHE A 183 -40.12 14.70 -3.86
C PHE A 183 -38.84 15.46 -3.47
N GLU A 184 -37.98 14.81 -2.69
CA GLU A 184 -36.72 15.36 -2.21
C GLU A 184 -35.60 14.33 -2.32
N ILE A 185 -34.40 14.82 -2.59
CA ILE A 185 -33.18 14.02 -2.65
C ILE A 185 -32.18 14.65 -1.69
N ALA A 186 -31.99 14.00 -0.54
CA ALA A 186 -30.95 14.37 0.41
C ALA A 186 -29.67 13.63 0.04
N ILE A 187 -28.56 14.35 -0.11
CA ILE A 187 -27.24 13.79 -0.38
C ILE A 187 -26.43 13.69 0.92
N CYS A 188 -25.43 12.81 0.93
CA CYS A 188 -24.49 12.73 2.02
C CYS A 188 -23.62 14.00 2.04
N SER A 189 -24.04 15.03 2.80
CA SER A 189 -23.29 16.26 3.07
C SER A 189 -23.57 16.76 4.50
N LYS A 190 -22.82 17.77 4.96
CA LYS A 190 -22.55 18.03 6.38
C LYS A 190 -23.35 19.04 7.26
N PRO A 191 -24.55 19.54 6.97
CA PRO A 191 -25.20 20.54 7.85
C PRO A 191 -26.46 20.08 8.61
N ILE A 192 -27.07 18.91 8.30
CA ILE A 192 -28.43 18.59 8.79
C ILE A 192 -28.55 17.20 9.42
N ALA A 193 -29.12 17.19 10.64
CA ALA A 193 -29.69 16.02 11.30
C ALA A 193 -31.18 15.87 10.92
N PHE A 194 -31.61 14.65 10.60
CA PHE A 194 -32.95 14.38 10.09
C PHE A 194 -33.76 13.66 11.16
N ASN A 195 -34.88 14.25 11.58
CA ASN A 195 -35.77 13.69 12.59
C ASN A 195 -37.18 13.40 12.04
N LEU A 196 -38.04 12.78 12.86
CA LEU A 196 -39.39 12.43 12.45
C LEU A 196 -40.27 13.66 12.15
N ASP A 197 -40.07 14.81 12.80
CA ASP A 197 -40.79 16.05 12.46
C ASP A 197 -40.51 16.48 11.02
N TYR A 198 -39.25 16.43 10.59
CA TYR A 198 -38.88 16.67 9.20
C TYR A 198 -39.57 15.70 8.23
N LEU A 199 -39.61 14.40 8.55
CA LEU A 199 -40.24 13.42 7.68
C LEU A 199 -41.77 13.53 7.67
N ARG A 200 -42.41 13.87 8.78
CA ARG A 200 -43.87 14.00 8.91
C ARG A 200 -44.41 15.27 8.25
N ALA A 201 -43.57 16.30 8.05
CA ALA A 201 -43.96 17.57 7.45
C ALA A 201 -44.56 17.45 6.03
N GLU A 202 -45.47 18.34 5.66
CA GLU A 202 -46.04 18.42 4.30
C GLU A 202 -44.97 18.72 3.25
N ASN A 203 -44.09 19.66 3.57
CA ASN A 203 -42.96 20.10 2.77
C ASN A 203 -41.87 20.63 3.71
N TYR A 204 -40.68 20.83 3.15
CA TYR A 204 -39.52 21.35 3.86
C TYR A 204 -38.96 22.57 3.13
N GLN A 205 -38.73 23.61 3.91
CA GLN A 205 -38.13 24.86 3.52
C GLN A 205 -37.08 25.23 4.56
N ILE A 206 -35.93 25.72 4.11
CA ILE A 206 -34.94 26.30 5.02
C ILE A 206 -35.28 27.79 5.17
N ASP A 207 -35.53 28.21 6.40
CA ASP A 207 -35.94 29.58 6.77
C ASP A 207 -34.91 30.22 7.72
N VAL A 208 -34.38 31.37 7.31
CA VAL A 208 -33.45 32.20 8.09
C VAL A 208 -33.96 33.62 8.37
N SER A 209 -35.28 33.85 8.25
CA SER A 209 -35.92 35.17 8.40
C SER A 209 -35.96 35.72 9.83
N GLY A 210 -35.73 34.89 10.85
CA GLY A 210 -35.80 35.29 12.27
C GLY A 210 -34.83 36.41 12.64
N THR A 211 -35.33 37.47 13.29
CA THR A 211 -34.57 38.68 13.65
C THR A 211 -33.51 38.48 14.75
N SER A 212 -33.52 37.33 15.44
CA SER A 212 -32.58 36.96 16.51
C SER A 212 -31.38 36.12 16.04
N ILE A 213 -31.23 35.88 14.73
CA ILE A 213 -30.13 35.06 14.18
C ILE A 213 -28.87 35.91 13.90
N THR A 214 -27.70 35.50 14.42
CA THR A 214 -26.43 36.18 14.12
C THR A 214 -26.03 36.00 12.66
N ALA A 215 -25.08 36.81 12.17
CA ALA A 215 -24.57 36.66 10.79
C ALA A 215 -23.91 35.29 10.56
N PHE A 216 -23.21 34.76 11.57
CA PHE A 216 -22.59 33.43 11.50
C PHE A 216 -23.66 32.32 11.48
N ASP A 217 -24.65 32.40 12.37
CA ASP A 217 -25.76 31.45 12.43
C ASP A 217 -26.55 31.39 11.12
N ARG A 218 -26.75 32.56 10.51
CA ARG A 218 -27.36 32.65 9.18
C ARG A 218 -26.52 31.93 8.14
N ARG A 219 -25.19 32.13 8.11
CA ARG A 219 -24.31 31.42 7.18
C ARG A 219 -24.36 29.91 7.38
N VAL A 220 -24.23 29.44 8.62
CA VAL A 220 -24.30 28.01 8.95
C VAL A 220 -25.63 27.41 8.48
N LYS A 221 -26.77 28.03 8.79
CA LYS A 221 -28.08 27.54 8.32
C LYS A 221 -28.22 27.57 6.80
N LYS A 222 -27.58 28.53 6.11
CA LYS A 222 -27.62 28.60 4.64
C LYS A 222 -26.84 27.47 3.96
N GLU A 223 -25.80 26.92 4.60
CA GLU A 223 -25.08 25.75 4.10
C GLU A 223 -25.98 24.51 3.98
N ASN A 224 -27.06 24.43 4.75
CA ASN A 224 -28.03 23.33 4.76
C ASN A 224 -28.61 23.01 3.37
N ILE A 225 -28.73 24.00 2.47
CA ILE A 225 -29.25 23.75 1.11
C ILE A 225 -28.37 22.76 0.34
N LEU A 226 -27.07 22.71 0.68
CA LEU A 226 -26.07 21.91 -0.01
C LEU A 226 -26.09 20.42 0.43
N SER A 227 -27.05 20.05 1.29
CA SER A 227 -27.42 18.64 1.57
C SER A 227 -28.55 18.12 0.73
N PHE A 228 -29.02 18.92 -0.21
CA PHE A 228 -30.08 18.55 -1.12
C PHE A 228 -29.65 18.87 -2.55
N ILE A 229 -30.24 18.13 -3.47
CA ILE A 229 -30.11 18.40 -4.90
C ILE A 229 -31.49 18.55 -5.51
N ASP A 230 -31.62 19.51 -6.43
CA ASP A 230 -32.81 19.63 -7.27
C ASP A 230 -33.05 18.31 -8.01
N PRO A 231 -34.21 17.66 -7.85
CA PRO A 231 -34.52 16.44 -8.57
C PRO A 231 -34.34 16.55 -10.09
N SER A 232 -34.64 17.70 -10.70
CA SER A 232 -34.42 17.91 -12.13
C SER A 232 -32.95 17.80 -12.52
N ALA A 233 -32.06 18.41 -11.73
CA ALA A 233 -30.61 18.34 -11.95
C ALA A 233 -30.05 16.96 -11.65
N PHE A 234 -30.53 16.29 -10.60
CA PHE A 234 -30.14 14.92 -10.25
C PHE A 234 -30.47 13.91 -11.36
N PHE A 235 -31.68 13.98 -11.93
CA PHE A 235 -32.03 13.15 -13.07
C PHE A 235 -31.24 13.53 -14.33
N GLY A 236 -30.91 14.81 -14.50
CA GLY A 236 -30.02 15.28 -15.57
C GLY A 236 -28.57 14.79 -15.47
N LEU A 237 -28.04 14.55 -14.27
CA LEU A 237 -26.73 13.89 -14.08
C LEU A 237 -26.69 12.49 -14.73
N HIS A 238 -27.85 11.84 -14.87
CA HIS A 238 -27.98 10.54 -15.54
C HIS A 238 -28.14 10.64 -17.06
N TYR A 239 -27.87 11.80 -17.67
CA TYR A 239 -27.97 12.00 -19.12
C TYR A 239 -27.25 10.91 -19.92
N TYR A 240 -26.04 10.51 -19.53
CA TYR A 240 -25.30 9.46 -20.24
C TYR A 240 -25.56 8.05 -19.71
N SER A 241 -25.74 7.86 -18.40
CA SER A 241 -25.96 6.53 -17.79
C SER A 241 -27.36 5.97 -18.03
N GLY A 242 -28.34 6.87 -18.19
CA GLY A 242 -29.77 6.60 -18.32
C GLY A 242 -30.48 6.30 -17.00
N LEU A 243 -31.82 6.32 -17.06
CA LEU A 243 -32.76 6.02 -15.99
C LEU A 243 -33.82 5.03 -16.48
N ASP A 244 -34.20 4.09 -15.62
CA ASP A 244 -35.33 3.21 -15.89
C ASP A 244 -36.64 3.90 -15.50
N ILE A 245 -37.68 3.71 -16.30
CA ILE A 245 -39.04 4.18 -16.03
C ILE A 245 -40.02 3.02 -16.16
N SER A 246 -41.08 3.05 -15.36
CA SER A 246 -42.13 2.03 -15.42
C SER A 246 -43.50 2.66 -15.62
N SER A 247 -44.34 1.98 -16.40
CA SER A 247 -45.77 2.26 -16.56
C SER A 247 -46.56 0.96 -16.51
N TYR A 248 -47.88 1.07 -16.34
CA TYR A 248 -48.77 -0.08 -16.29
C TYR A 248 -49.87 0.02 -17.34
N THR A 249 -50.13 -1.09 -18.01
CA THR A 249 -51.35 -1.30 -18.81
C THR A 249 -52.14 -2.43 -18.15
N GLY A 250 -53.21 -2.09 -17.44
CA GLY A 250 -53.88 -3.02 -16.53
C GLY A 250 -52.95 -3.43 -15.39
N THR A 251 -52.74 -4.74 -15.19
CA THR A 251 -51.86 -5.30 -14.16
C THR A 251 -50.42 -5.54 -14.66
N THR A 252 -50.16 -5.34 -15.96
CA THR A 252 -48.85 -5.61 -16.56
C THR A 252 -47.96 -4.38 -16.47
N LYS A 253 -46.79 -4.53 -15.86
CA LYS A 253 -45.73 -3.51 -15.81
C LYS A 253 -44.87 -3.58 -17.06
N THR A 254 -44.51 -2.42 -17.60
CA THR A 254 -43.47 -2.29 -18.63
C THR A 254 -42.40 -1.35 -18.12
N THR A 255 -41.14 -1.81 -18.12
CA THR A 255 -39.97 -1.00 -17.75
C THR A 255 -39.14 -0.70 -18.99
N THR A 256 -38.77 0.57 -19.19
CA THR A 256 -37.94 1.02 -20.31
C THR A 256 -36.85 1.96 -19.82
N LYS A 257 -35.70 1.93 -20.48
CA LYS A 257 -34.58 2.83 -20.16
C LYS A 257 -34.65 4.10 -21.01
N LYS A 258 -34.48 5.27 -20.37
CA LYS A 258 -34.36 6.59 -21.01
C LYS A 258 -32.93 7.08 -20.84
N GLU A 259 -32.31 7.54 -21.93
CA GLU A 259 -30.93 8.05 -21.91
C GLU A 259 -30.76 9.17 -22.95
N LYS A 260 -29.69 9.95 -22.80
CA LYS A 260 -29.38 11.12 -23.62
C LYS A 260 -30.58 12.06 -23.70
N ILE A 261 -30.94 12.52 -24.90
CA ILE A 261 -32.00 13.51 -25.10
C ILE A 261 -33.36 13.06 -24.56
N ALA A 262 -33.62 11.75 -24.46
CA ALA A 262 -34.86 11.22 -23.89
C ALA A 262 -35.01 11.52 -22.38
N ILE A 263 -33.91 11.70 -21.64
CA ILE A 263 -33.98 12.23 -20.26
C ILE A 263 -34.62 13.62 -20.29
N TYR A 264 -34.17 14.47 -21.20
CA TYR A 264 -34.70 15.82 -21.32
C TYR A 264 -36.13 15.82 -21.88
N SER A 265 -36.37 15.22 -23.05
CA SER A 265 -37.66 15.33 -23.74
C SER A 265 -38.82 14.67 -23.00
N ASP A 266 -38.57 13.54 -22.33
CA ASP A 266 -39.65 12.70 -21.79
C ASP A 266 -39.84 12.90 -20.29
N LEU A 267 -38.77 13.21 -19.55
CA LEU A 267 -38.80 13.23 -18.08
C LEU A 267 -38.68 14.64 -17.47
N LEU A 268 -37.93 15.54 -18.11
CA LEU A 268 -37.67 16.88 -17.58
C LEU A 268 -38.53 17.96 -18.25
N ASN A 269 -38.53 17.98 -19.58
CA ASN A 269 -39.21 18.99 -20.37
C ASN A 269 -40.72 18.89 -20.20
N ASN A 270 -41.38 20.04 -20.03
CA ASN A 270 -42.79 20.13 -19.66
C ASN A 270 -43.18 19.39 -18.36
N LYS A 271 -42.23 18.95 -17.53
CA LYS A 271 -42.51 18.34 -16.22
C LYS A 271 -41.97 19.20 -15.09
N PHE A 272 -40.68 19.53 -15.13
CA PHE A 272 -40.02 20.35 -14.12
C PHE A 272 -39.91 21.82 -14.58
N ALA A 273 -40.11 22.75 -13.65
CA ALA A 273 -39.90 24.16 -13.93
C ALA A 273 -38.40 24.47 -14.09
N THR A 274 -37.53 23.72 -13.40
CA THR A 274 -36.06 23.85 -13.39
C THR A 274 -35.35 22.99 -14.44
N LYS A 275 -36.06 22.49 -15.46
CA LYS A 275 -35.55 21.62 -16.54
C LYS A 275 -34.28 22.11 -17.27
N ASN A 276 -33.96 23.41 -17.21
CA ASN A 276 -32.76 24.01 -17.82
C ASN A 276 -31.78 24.59 -16.79
N ARG A 277 -32.01 24.36 -15.49
CA ARG A 277 -31.22 24.95 -14.42
C ARG A 277 -29.95 24.16 -14.16
N VAL A 278 -28.81 24.84 -14.25
CA VAL A 278 -27.51 24.28 -13.91
C VAL A 278 -27.02 24.92 -12.62
N TYR A 279 -26.52 24.10 -11.72
CA TYR A 279 -26.00 24.50 -10.42
C TYR A 279 -24.49 24.39 -10.37
N LEU A 280 -23.81 25.37 -9.78
CA LEU A 280 -22.39 25.37 -9.51
C LEU A 280 -22.15 25.39 -7.99
N ASP A 281 -21.77 24.23 -7.46
CA ASP A 281 -21.39 24.00 -6.06
C ASP A 281 -19.86 23.94 -5.96
N ILE A 282 -19.26 24.84 -5.17
CA ILE A 282 -17.81 24.88 -4.95
C ILE A 282 -17.55 24.73 -3.45
N ARG A 283 -16.77 23.72 -3.07
CA ARG A 283 -16.42 23.41 -1.67
C ARG A 283 -14.96 23.72 -1.35
N SER A 284 -14.70 24.05 -0.10
CA SER A 284 -13.36 24.18 0.50
C SER A 284 -12.84 22.86 1.07
N GLU A 285 -11.60 22.84 1.54
CA GLU A 285 -10.96 21.70 2.24
C GLU A 285 -11.64 21.29 3.56
N THR A 286 -12.61 22.08 4.01
CA THR A 286 -13.39 21.81 5.21
C THR A 286 -14.74 21.15 4.92
N GLY A 287 -15.18 21.11 3.64
CA GLY A 287 -16.48 20.60 3.21
C GLY A 287 -17.57 21.67 3.07
N PHE A 288 -17.35 22.86 3.65
CA PHE A 288 -18.23 24.02 3.49
C PHE A 288 -18.05 24.71 2.13
N SER A 289 -19.02 25.52 1.75
CA SER A 289 -18.97 26.32 0.53
C SER A 289 -17.72 27.20 0.44
N TYR A 290 -17.30 27.48 -0.80
CA TYR A 290 -16.05 28.13 -1.19
C TYR A 290 -15.70 29.38 -0.37
N ASN A 291 -16.66 30.24 -0.07
CA ASN A 291 -16.44 31.48 0.70
C ASN A 291 -17.14 31.49 2.07
N PHE A 292 -17.38 30.32 2.67
CA PHE A 292 -18.04 30.21 3.98
C PHE A 292 -17.33 31.02 5.08
N TYR A 293 -15.98 30.95 5.12
CA TYR A 293 -15.14 31.69 6.08
C TYR A 293 -14.86 33.14 5.68
N GLN A 294 -15.44 33.60 4.57
CA GLN A 294 -15.32 34.96 4.03
C GLN A 294 -13.89 35.38 3.66
N ASN A 295 -12.94 34.44 3.58
CA ASN A 295 -11.53 34.70 3.26
C ASN A 295 -11.26 35.07 1.80
N TYR A 296 -12.23 34.86 0.90
CA TYR A 296 -12.18 35.29 -0.49
C TYR A 296 -13.00 36.56 -0.77
N SER A 297 -13.68 37.11 0.25
CA SER A 297 -14.52 38.30 0.11
C SER A 297 -13.72 39.52 -0.33
N ASP A 298 -14.23 40.25 -1.31
CA ASP A 298 -13.60 41.45 -1.87
C ASP A 298 -14.69 42.39 -2.42
N THR A 299 -14.46 43.69 -2.42
CA THR A 299 -15.39 44.70 -2.98
C THR A 299 -15.71 44.47 -4.45
N SER A 300 -14.84 43.79 -5.18
CA SER A 300 -15.01 43.45 -6.60
C SER A 300 -15.59 42.05 -6.85
N GLY A 301 -16.00 41.33 -5.81
CA GLY A 301 -16.52 39.96 -5.91
C GLY A 301 -15.46 38.88 -5.68
N ASN A 302 -15.91 37.65 -5.47
CA ASN A 302 -15.09 36.50 -5.07
C ASN A 302 -15.06 35.36 -6.11
N ILE A 303 -15.85 35.47 -7.18
CA ILE A 303 -15.84 34.60 -8.35
C ILE A 303 -16.05 35.43 -9.63
N LYS A 304 -15.37 35.10 -10.72
CA LYS A 304 -15.77 35.55 -12.05
C LYS A 304 -16.58 34.46 -12.72
N PHE A 305 -17.66 34.81 -13.40
CA PHE A 305 -18.56 33.87 -14.05
C PHE A 305 -18.93 34.34 -15.46
N GLY A 306 -18.87 33.42 -16.42
CA GLY A 306 -19.21 33.64 -17.82
C GLY A 306 -19.41 32.30 -18.55
N ASN A 307 -19.23 32.29 -19.87
CA ASN A 307 -19.35 31.10 -20.71
C ASN A 307 -18.50 31.24 -21.99
N SER A 308 -18.64 30.35 -22.97
CA SER A 308 -17.86 30.43 -24.22
C SER A 308 -18.11 31.71 -25.04
N ILE A 309 -19.23 32.40 -24.81
CA ILE A 309 -19.66 33.58 -25.59
C ILE A 309 -19.50 34.87 -24.79
N THR A 310 -19.51 34.79 -23.45
CA THR A 310 -19.42 35.94 -22.54
C THR A 310 -18.15 35.91 -21.74
N THR A 311 -17.45 37.05 -21.67
CA THR A 311 -16.29 37.22 -20.80
C THR A 311 -16.69 37.05 -19.33
N PRO A 312 -15.92 36.30 -18.52
CA PRO A 312 -16.21 36.15 -17.09
C PRO A 312 -16.27 37.50 -16.35
N ILE A 313 -17.39 37.77 -15.67
CA ILE A 313 -17.62 39.00 -14.90
C ILE A 313 -17.50 38.69 -13.42
N ALA A 314 -16.81 39.55 -12.67
CA ALA A 314 -16.64 39.41 -11.22
C ALA A 314 -17.96 39.68 -10.47
N GLN A 315 -18.31 38.77 -9.57
CA GLN A 315 -19.52 38.83 -8.73
C GLN A 315 -19.32 38.05 -7.42
N ASN A 316 -20.33 38.05 -6.56
CA ASN A 316 -20.35 37.19 -5.39
C ASN A 316 -20.78 35.77 -5.78
N TYR A 317 -20.16 34.77 -5.15
CA TYR A 317 -20.56 33.38 -5.19
C TYR A 317 -21.84 33.19 -4.37
N GLU A 318 -22.97 33.55 -4.97
CA GLU A 318 -24.28 33.41 -4.35
C GLU A 318 -25.42 33.37 -5.38
N TRP A 319 -26.55 32.77 -4.97
CA TRP A 319 -27.83 32.86 -5.66
C TRP A 319 -28.85 33.40 -4.67
N SER A 320 -29.19 34.68 -4.77
CA SER A 320 -30.01 35.38 -3.76
C SER A 320 -29.46 35.24 -2.33
N GLY A 321 -28.13 35.34 -2.18
CA GLY A 321 -27.46 35.21 -0.88
C GLY A 321 -27.32 33.78 -0.35
N TRP A 322 -27.65 32.76 -1.14
CA TRP A 322 -27.42 31.35 -0.82
C TRP A 322 -26.10 30.85 -1.45
N PRO A 323 -25.33 29.96 -0.80
CA PRO A 323 -23.96 29.61 -1.19
C PRO A 323 -23.88 28.63 -2.39
N ILE A 324 -24.51 29.00 -3.49
CA ILE A 324 -24.55 28.24 -4.76
C ILE A 324 -24.79 29.22 -5.90
N ILE A 325 -24.33 28.94 -7.12
CA ILE A 325 -24.75 29.68 -8.32
C ILE A 325 -25.73 28.81 -9.11
N ALA A 326 -26.83 29.40 -9.58
CA ALA A 326 -27.79 28.75 -10.45
C ALA A 326 -28.07 29.61 -11.70
N PHE A 327 -28.19 28.98 -12.86
CA PHE A 327 -28.46 29.67 -14.12
C PHE A 327 -29.21 28.77 -15.11
N ASP A 328 -30.10 29.40 -15.90
CA ASP A 328 -31.07 28.68 -16.74
C ASP A 328 -30.94 29.04 -18.24
N LEU A 329 -30.14 30.06 -18.56
CA LEU A 329 -30.11 30.65 -19.90
C LEU A 329 -29.48 29.70 -20.93
N PRO A 330 -30.07 29.60 -22.14
CA PRO A 330 -29.48 28.85 -23.23
C PRO A 330 -28.21 29.51 -23.74
N LEU A 331 -27.41 28.75 -24.49
CA LEU A 331 -26.17 29.20 -25.09
C LEU A 331 -26.29 29.19 -26.61
N LEU A 332 -25.83 30.26 -27.27
CA LEU A 332 -25.80 30.35 -28.73
C LEU A 332 -24.61 29.57 -29.30
N THR A 333 -24.75 28.26 -29.48
CA THR A 333 -23.65 27.38 -29.89
C THR A 333 -24.11 26.25 -30.81
N ASN A 334 -23.19 25.78 -31.66
CA ASN A 334 -23.36 24.57 -32.46
C ASN A 334 -22.76 23.33 -31.76
N ALA A 335 -22.10 23.51 -30.61
CA ALA A 335 -21.47 22.43 -29.86
C ALA A 335 -22.51 21.53 -29.17
N GLU A 336 -22.18 20.24 -29.05
CA GLU A 336 -23.00 19.23 -28.36
C GLU A 336 -23.12 19.43 -26.85
N LYS A 337 -22.33 20.34 -26.28
CA LYS A 337 -22.32 20.70 -24.87
C LYS A 337 -22.37 22.22 -24.73
N ASN A 338 -23.03 22.69 -23.68
CA ASN A 338 -22.88 24.06 -23.20
C ASN A 338 -21.73 24.12 -22.20
N ASN A 339 -21.27 25.32 -21.86
CA ASN A 339 -20.18 25.49 -20.91
C ASN A 339 -20.37 26.71 -20.02
N ILE A 340 -19.69 26.69 -18.88
CA ILE A 340 -19.39 27.86 -18.06
C ILE A 340 -17.89 28.16 -18.09
N LYS A 341 -17.56 29.42 -17.82
CA LYS A 341 -16.20 29.89 -17.54
C LYS A 341 -16.16 30.52 -16.17
N ILE A 342 -15.21 30.11 -15.34
CA ILE A 342 -15.03 30.70 -14.02
C ILE A 342 -13.58 31.08 -13.73
N ASN A 343 -13.39 32.08 -12.88
CA ASN A 343 -12.13 32.36 -12.21
C ASN A 343 -12.38 32.44 -10.70
N LEU A 344 -11.53 31.78 -9.92
CA LEU A 344 -11.59 31.80 -8.46
C LEU A 344 -10.53 32.74 -7.90
N ARG A 345 -10.74 33.27 -6.70
CA ARG A 345 -9.77 34.11 -5.99
C ARG A 345 -8.62 33.25 -5.48
N ILE A 346 -7.42 33.85 -5.49
CA ILE A 346 -6.22 33.24 -4.89
C ILE A 346 -6.13 33.61 -3.40
N LYS A 347 -6.09 34.91 -3.08
CA LYS A 347 -6.02 35.46 -1.70
C LYS A 347 -5.07 34.65 -0.79
N ASP A 348 -5.58 33.98 0.25
CA ASP A 348 -4.78 33.22 1.21
C ASP A 348 -4.42 31.80 0.73
N ASN A 349 -5.04 31.31 -0.34
CA ASN A 349 -4.78 30.03 -0.98
C ASN A 349 -3.75 30.18 -2.12
N ILE A 350 -2.48 30.38 -1.76
CA ILE A 350 -1.39 30.60 -2.72
C ILE A 350 -0.95 29.36 -3.51
N LYS A 351 -1.38 28.16 -3.07
CA LYS A 351 -1.13 26.88 -3.75
C LYS A 351 -2.44 26.11 -3.89
N PRO A 352 -3.40 26.64 -4.66
CA PRO A 352 -4.68 25.98 -4.82
C PRO A 352 -4.52 24.69 -5.62
N ILE A 353 -5.44 23.77 -5.38
CA ILE A 353 -5.68 22.64 -6.26
C ILE A 353 -7.18 22.48 -6.42
N LEU A 354 -7.62 22.36 -7.67
CA LEU A 354 -9.00 22.14 -8.01
C LEU A 354 -9.22 20.65 -8.23
N PHE A 355 -10.22 20.08 -7.57
CA PHE A 355 -10.63 18.69 -7.71
C PHE A 355 -12.11 18.61 -8.11
N PHE A 356 -12.41 17.66 -9.00
CA PHE A 356 -13.77 17.29 -9.40
C PHE A 356 -13.80 15.82 -9.76
N GLU A 357 -14.87 15.13 -9.38
CA GLU A 357 -14.96 13.68 -9.56
C GLU A 357 -15.22 13.31 -11.03
N ASP A 358 -16.04 14.10 -11.72
CA ASP A 358 -16.43 13.87 -13.11
C ASP A 358 -15.43 14.50 -14.09
N SER A 359 -14.52 13.70 -14.65
CA SER A 359 -13.57 14.16 -15.67
C SER A 359 -14.24 14.59 -16.98
N SER A 360 -15.49 14.20 -17.23
CA SER A 360 -16.23 14.54 -18.45
C SER A 360 -16.65 16.02 -18.53
N LEU A 361 -16.51 16.75 -17.41
CA LEU A 361 -16.72 18.19 -17.31
C LEU A 361 -15.66 18.99 -18.07
N LEU A 362 -14.50 18.41 -18.39
CA LEU A 362 -13.48 19.07 -19.20
C LEU A 362 -13.47 18.53 -20.63
N THR A 363 -13.34 19.43 -21.62
CA THR A 363 -12.88 19.04 -22.95
C THR A 363 -11.37 19.20 -22.98
N ALA A 364 -10.63 18.09 -22.83
CA ALA A 364 -9.17 17.96 -23.01
C ALA A 364 -8.39 19.29 -22.86
N LEU A 365 -8.16 19.76 -21.63
CA LEU A 365 -7.21 20.85 -21.36
C LEU A 365 -5.77 20.47 -21.74
N ILE A 366 -5.51 19.17 -21.98
CA ILE A 366 -4.24 18.59 -22.39
C ILE A 366 -4.56 17.54 -23.45
N GLU A 367 -3.94 17.64 -24.63
CA GLU A 367 -4.25 16.84 -25.83
C GLU A 367 -4.10 15.30 -25.70
N ASN A 368 -3.83 14.71 -24.52
CA ASN A 368 -3.59 13.27 -24.41
C ASN A 368 -4.02 12.59 -23.09
N ASP A 369 -4.80 13.23 -22.20
CA ASP A 369 -5.17 12.59 -20.92
C ASP A 369 -6.66 12.76 -20.58
N LEU A 370 -7.44 11.69 -20.77
CA LEU A 370 -8.91 11.68 -20.60
C LEU A 370 -9.36 11.53 -19.12
N ASP A 371 -8.42 11.36 -18.18
CA ASP A 371 -8.72 11.05 -16.76
C ASP A 371 -8.29 12.13 -15.75
N ILE A 372 -8.13 13.39 -16.20
CA ILE A 372 -7.75 14.50 -15.32
C ILE A 372 -8.88 14.80 -14.31
N LYS A 373 -8.61 14.57 -13.02
CA LYS A 373 -9.46 14.96 -11.88
C LYS A 373 -8.90 16.14 -11.08
N PHE A 374 -7.68 16.58 -11.40
CA PHE A 374 -6.94 17.60 -10.67
C PHE A 374 -6.40 18.67 -11.59
N ILE A 375 -6.51 19.94 -11.18
CA ILE A 375 -5.79 21.06 -11.80
C ILE A 375 -4.98 21.72 -10.69
N ASP A 376 -3.65 21.63 -10.78
CA ASP A 376 -2.77 22.18 -9.73
C ASP A 376 -2.45 23.66 -9.95
N HIS A 377 -1.93 24.31 -8.90
CA HIS A 377 -1.58 25.73 -8.89
C HIS A 377 -0.76 26.20 -10.10
N THR A 378 0.08 25.35 -10.71
CA THR A 378 0.92 25.73 -11.86
C THR A 378 0.09 25.97 -13.12
N LEU A 379 -1.07 25.31 -13.23
CA LEU A 379 -2.04 25.50 -14.30
C LEU A 379 -3.16 26.47 -13.89
N LEU A 380 -3.48 26.57 -12.60
CA LEU A 380 -4.51 27.48 -12.09
C LEU A 380 -4.05 28.93 -12.03
N ILE A 381 -2.77 29.22 -11.76
CA ILE A 381 -2.30 30.56 -11.43
C ILE A 381 -1.33 31.07 -12.50
N ASN A 382 -1.65 32.20 -13.11
CA ASN A 382 -0.71 33.04 -13.87
C ASN A 382 -0.64 34.50 -13.37
N SER A 383 -1.49 34.86 -12.40
CA SER A 383 -1.67 36.20 -11.85
C SER A 383 -1.67 36.15 -10.33
N THR A 384 -1.67 37.29 -9.65
CA THR A 384 -1.64 37.32 -8.18
C THR A 384 -3.02 37.26 -7.52
N ASP A 385 -4.11 37.48 -8.28
CA ASP A 385 -5.43 37.73 -7.68
C ASP A 385 -6.51 36.71 -8.09
N TRP A 386 -6.50 36.28 -9.35
CA TRP A 386 -7.47 35.36 -9.93
C TRP A 386 -6.78 34.16 -10.57
N THR A 387 -7.45 33.01 -10.54
CA THR A 387 -7.06 31.88 -11.37
C THR A 387 -7.24 32.20 -12.86
N ASN A 388 -6.61 31.39 -13.71
CA ASN A 388 -6.91 31.29 -15.13
C ASN A 388 -8.39 30.95 -15.37
N ASP A 389 -8.84 31.16 -16.62
CA ASP A 389 -10.17 30.77 -17.06
C ASP A 389 -10.34 29.26 -16.98
N LEU A 390 -11.29 28.82 -16.16
CA LEU A 390 -11.64 27.41 -16.00
C LEU A 390 -12.93 27.13 -16.76
N ASN A 391 -12.86 26.26 -17.78
CA ASN A 391 -13.98 25.93 -18.65
C ASN A 391 -14.60 24.59 -18.25
N PHE A 392 -15.87 24.57 -17.87
CA PHE A 392 -16.60 23.33 -17.56
C PHE A 392 -17.79 23.13 -18.50
N PHE A 393 -17.95 21.92 -19.02
CA PHE A 393 -18.91 21.55 -20.04
C PHE A 393 -19.97 20.61 -19.49
N PHE A 394 -21.20 20.76 -19.96
CA PHE A 394 -22.34 19.94 -19.57
C PHE A 394 -23.34 19.77 -20.72
N PRO A 395 -24.21 18.76 -20.68
CA PRO A 395 -25.13 18.45 -21.78
C PRO A 395 -26.11 19.58 -22.12
N ASN A 396 -26.47 19.69 -23.40
CA ASN A 396 -27.51 20.59 -23.89
C ASN A 396 -28.57 19.85 -24.73
N ALA A 397 -29.74 20.46 -24.91
CA ALA A 397 -30.77 19.97 -25.81
C ALA A 397 -30.42 20.37 -27.25
N GLY A 398 -29.86 19.44 -28.02
CA GLY A 398 -29.16 19.67 -29.30
C GLY A 398 -29.97 20.11 -30.52
N LEU A 399 -30.99 20.97 -30.39
CA LEU A 399 -31.75 21.53 -31.52
C LEU A 399 -31.47 23.02 -31.72
N GLY A 400 -31.16 23.42 -32.95
CA GLY A 400 -30.91 24.83 -33.33
C GLY A 400 -29.58 25.42 -32.83
N THR A 401 -29.42 26.72 -33.02
CA THR A 401 -28.25 27.50 -32.54
C THR A 401 -28.43 27.98 -31.10
N ASN A 402 -29.66 28.09 -30.59
CA ASN A 402 -29.96 28.46 -29.22
C ASN A 402 -30.21 27.21 -28.36
N ARG A 403 -29.14 26.63 -27.83
CA ARG A 403 -29.20 25.32 -27.16
C ARG A 403 -29.49 25.48 -25.67
N ASN A 404 -30.66 25.01 -25.26
CA ASN A 404 -31.06 24.98 -23.84
C ASN A 404 -30.15 24.04 -23.05
N ASN A 405 -29.81 24.42 -21.83
CA ASN A 405 -29.14 23.52 -20.90
C ASN A 405 -30.05 22.34 -20.56
N ILE A 406 -29.48 21.17 -20.33
CA ILE A 406 -30.15 20.13 -19.56
C ILE A 406 -29.85 20.43 -18.09
N ALA A 407 -30.86 20.32 -17.21
CA ALA A 407 -30.65 20.55 -15.79
C ALA A 407 -29.46 19.70 -15.30
N TYR A 408 -28.52 20.31 -14.57
CA TYR A 408 -27.25 19.65 -14.27
C TYR A 408 -26.64 20.20 -12.98
N TYR A 409 -25.70 19.46 -12.39
CA TYR A 409 -25.04 19.85 -11.15
C TYR A 409 -23.52 19.71 -11.29
N ILE A 410 -22.82 20.84 -11.22
CA ILE A 410 -21.36 20.91 -11.30
C ILE A 410 -20.83 21.09 -9.88
N LYS A 411 -20.16 20.07 -9.36
CA LYS A 411 -19.53 20.11 -8.04
C LYS A 411 -18.01 20.17 -8.16
N LEU A 412 -17.40 21.20 -7.60
CA LEU A 412 -15.97 21.44 -7.58
C LEU A 412 -15.46 21.54 -6.15
N HIS A 413 -14.21 21.16 -5.92
CA HIS A 413 -13.51 21.38 -4.67
C HIS A 413 -12.28 22.24 -4.92
N TYR A 414 -12.24 23.42 -4.31
CA TYR A 414 -11.11 24.33 -4.38
C TYR A 414 -10.33 24.25 -3.08
N PHE A 415 -9.33 23.38 -3.08
CA PHE A 415 -8.59 23.03 -1.87
C PHE A 415 -7.35 23.90 -1.68
N LYS A 416 -7.04 24.15 -0.41
CA LYS A 416 -5.78 24.75 0.03
C LYS A 416 -4.75 23.68 0.40
N GLN A 417 -3.56 23.75 -0.20
CA GLN A 417 -2.47 22.80 0.09
C GLN A 417 -1.60 23.23 1.27
N GLU A 418 -1.37 24.53 1.42
CA GLU A 418 -0.46 25.12 2.40
C GLU A 418 -1.09 26.39 2.98
N ASP A 419 -0.92 26.59 4.29
CA ASP A 419 -1.31 27.82 4.96
C ASP A 419 -0.24 28.90 4.89
N THR A 420 -0.69 30.14 4.82
CA THR A 420 0.17 31.33 4.85
C THR A 420 -0.11 32.16 6.09
N GLN A 421 0.85 33.02 6.45
CA GLN A 421 0.76 33.98 7.56
C GLN A 421 -0.45 34.93 7.45
N GLY A 422 -1.11 35.01 6.29
CA GLY A 422 -2.30 35.85 6.05
C GLY A 422 -3.65 35.16 6.22
N THR A 423 -3.71 33.90 6.69
CA THR A 423 -4.97 33.17 6.88
C THR A 423 -5.86 33.89 7.91
N PRO A 424 -7.06 34.37 7.55
CA PRO A 424 -7.92 35.14 8.46
C PRO A 424 -8.25 34.37 9.74
N ILE A 425 -8.53 35.09 10.84
CA ILE A 425 -8.97 34.45 12.09
C ILE A 425 -10.33 33.75 11.96
N THR A 426 -11.11 34.06 10.91
CA THR A 426 -12.36 33.37 10.61
C THR A 426 -12.16 32.01 9.95
N ALA A 427 -11.00 31.75 9.35
CA ALA A 427 -10.68 30.50 8.66
C ALA A 427 -9.89 29.55 9.58
N LEU A 428 -10.11 28.25 9.42
CA LEU A 428 -9.32 27.23 10.10
C LEU A 428 -7.87 27.27 9.62
N LYS A 429 -6.95 26.90 10.51
CA LYS A 429 -5.52 26.82 10.19
C LYS A 429 -5.01 25.38 10.35
N LYS A 430 -4.23 24.95 9.39
CA LYS A 430 -3.42 23.75 9.31
C LYS A 430 -2.02 24.10 9.81
N GLU A 431 -1.74 23.83 11.09
CA GLU A 431 -0.42 24.05 11.71
C GLU A 431 0.60 22.99 11.26
N LYS A 432 0.10 21.77 10.98
CA LYS A 432 0.84 20.62 10.47
C LYS A 432 0.11 19.94 9.32
N GLU A 433 0.86 19.14 8.56
CA GLU A 433 0.31 18.35 7.44
C GLU A 433 -0.88 17.46 7.86
N PHE A 434 -0.96 17.10 9.15
CA PHE A 434 -1.87 16.09 9.69
C PHE A 434 -3.19 16.64 10.31
N ASP A 435 -3.32 17.96 10.47
CA ASP A 435 -4.36 18.62 11.27
C ASP A 435 -5.80 18.57 10.69
N ASN A 436 -5.95 18.06 9.47
CA ASN A 436 -7.24 17.93 8.78
C ASN A 436 -7.38 16.56 8.10
N LEU A 437 -6.63 15.55 8.56
CA LEU A 437 -6.67 14.21 7.97
C LEU A 437 -7.90 13.40 8.37
N PHE A 438 -8.38 13.60 9.60
CA PHE A 438 -9.37 12.74 10.23
C PHE A 438 -10.73 13.43 10.35
N ILE A 439 -11.76 12.63 10.58
CA ILE A 439 -13.13 13.15 10.71
C ILE A 439 -13.26 14.05 11.95
N PRO A 440 -14.10 15.10 11.93
CA PRO A 440 -14.27 16.00 13.07
C PRO A 440 -14.89 15.31 14.30
N LEU A 441 -14.50 15.74 15.51
CA LEU A 441 -14.97 15.20 16.79
C LEU A 441 -16.49 15.38 17.01
N SER A 442 -17.04 16.51 16.56
CA SER A 442 -18.44 16.88 16.82
C SER A 442 -19.46 16.27 15.87
N SER A 443 -19.14 15.18 15.20
CA SER A 443 -20.19 14.45 14.48
C SER A 443 -21.13 13.83 15.51
N SER A 444 -22.45 14.02 15.35
CA SER A 444 -23.48 13.37 16.19
C SER A 444 -23.39 11.84 16.21
N LEU A 445 -22.56 11.28 15.33
CA LEU A 445 -22.24 9.87 15.17
C LEU A 445 -21.07 9.40 16.06
N LEU A 446 -20.25 10.31 16.62
CA LEU A 446 -19.12 10.00 17.52
C LEU A 446 -19.43 10.20 19.01
N THR A 447 -20.56 10.83 19.35
CA THR A 447 -20.90 11.23 20.72
C THR A 447 -21.97 10.38 21.39
N GLN A 448 -22.57 9.41 20.69
CA GLN A 448 -23.60 8.54 21.27
C GLN A 448 -22.97 7.36 22.02
N ALA A 449 -23.05 7.41 23.35
CA ALA A 449 -22.48 6.41 24.26
C ALA A 449 -23.09 5.00 24.16
N SER A 450 -24.14 4.79 23.36
CA SER A 450 -25.02 3.62 23.44
C SER A 450 -25.26 2.86 22.11
N GLN A 451 -24.53 3.13 21.03
CA GLN A 451 -24.87 2.55 19.72
C GLN A 451 -24.01 1.35 19.30
N SER A 452 -24.70 0.38 18.69
CA SER A 452 -24.20 -0.81 17.99
C SER A 452 -23.65 -0.53 16.59
N PHE A 453 -23.69 0.73 16.13
CA PHE A 453 -22.98 1.16 14.95
C PHE A 453 -21.48 1.15 15.27
N THR A 454 -20.62 0.71 14.37
CA THR A 454 -19.17 0.56 14.66
C THR A 454 -18.28 1.27 13.64
N HIS A 455 -18.88 2.04 12.73
CA HIS A 455 -18.19 2.75 11.65
C HIS A 455 -18.92 4.04 11.25
N VAL A 456 -18.17 5.13 11.10
CA VAL A 456 -18.64 6.43 10.58
C VAL A 456 -17.77 6.84 9.39
N ILE A 457 -18.39 7.35 8.34
CA ILE A 457 -17.71 7.89 7.16
C ILE A 457 -17.97 9.39 7.07
N ASN A 458 -16.93 10.16 6.79
CA ASN A 458 -17.07 11.57 6.43
C ASN A 458 -17.51 11.68 4.97
N PRO A 459 -18.66 12.34 4.69
CA PRO A 459 -19.14 12.49 3.32
C PRO A 459 -18.22 13.36 2.44
N ASP A 460 -17.55 14.35 3.04
CA ASP A 460 -16.74 15.30 2.28
C ASP A 460 -15.34 14.74 2.02
N TYR A 461 -14.87 14.93 0.79
CA TYR A 461 -13.50 14.66 0.42
C TYR A 461 -12.50 15.53 1.18
N LYS A 462 -11.37 14.93 1.54
CA LYS A 462 -10.23 15.64 2.14
C LYS A 462 -9.04 15.58 1.21
N LEU A 463 -8.46 16.74 0.90
CA LEU A 463 -7.15 16.78 0.29
C LEU A 463 -6.10 16.44 1.35
N ILE A 464 -5.36 15.37 1.10
CA ILE A 464 -4.14 15.05 1.82
C ILE A 464 -2.97 15.46 0.96
N SER A 465 -2.05 16.20 1.56
CA SER A 465 -0.77 16.54 0.98
C SER A 465 0.29 16.54 2.06
N GLY A 466 1.48 16.11 1.69
CA GLY A 466 2.62 16.10 2.59
C GLY A 466 3.89 15.64 1.91
N GLN A 467 4.89 15.33 2.74
CA GLN A 467 6.19 14.85 2.29
C GLN A 467 6.58 13.57 3.04
N PHE A 468 7.05 12.58 2.30
CA PHE A 468 7.69 11.39 2.86
C PHE A 468 9.13 11.33 2.35
N GLU A 469 10.09 11.25 3.28
CA GLU A 469 11.52 11.43 2.96
C GLU A 469 11.74 12.75 2.21
N SER A 470 12.22 12.71 0.96
CA SER A 470 12.42 13.86 0.08
C SER A 470 11.35 14.00 -1.01
N VAL A 471 10.33 13.12 -1.03
CA VAL A 471 9.32 13.06 -2.09
C VAL A 471 7.97 13.56 -1.59
N LYS A 472 7.37 14.51 -2.32
CA LYS A 472 6.05 15.06 -2.00
C LYS A 472 4.94 14.17 -2.55
N PHE A 473 3.84 14.07 -1.83
CA PHE A 473 2.63 13.40 -2.28
C PHE A 473 1.40 14.29 -2.08
N SER A 474 0.37 14.02 -2.87
CA SER A 474 -0.96 14.61 -2.68
C SER A 474 -2.03 13.72 -3.29
N TYR A 475 -3.20 13.69 -2.67
CA TYR A 475 -4.35 12.91 -3.14
C TYR A 475 -5.62 13.35 -2.42
N VAL A 476 -6.78 12.95 -2.94
CA VAL A 476 -8.06 13.09 -2.25
C VAL A 476 -8.41 11.78 -1.54
N ALA A 477 -8.81 11.91 -0.28
CA ALA A 477 -9.07 10.80 0.62
C ALA A 477 -10.53 10.75 1.06
N GLU A 478 -11.01 9.52 1.29
CA GLU A 478 -12.15 9.24 2.14
C GLU A 478 -11.68 9.09 3.59
N CYS A 479 -12.37 9.72 4.53
CA CYS A 479 -12.03 9.65 5.95
C CYS A 479 -13.17 9.02 6.73
N GLY A 480 -12.85 8.32 7.81
CA GLY A 480 -13.84 7.74 8.70
C GLY A 480 -13.28 7.38 10.06
N ALA A 481 -14.07 6.72 10.87
CA ALA A 481 -13.62 6.14 12.13
C ALA A 481 -14.36 4.83 12.40
N TYR A 482 -13.62 3.82 12.85
CA TYR A 482 -14.18 2.60 13.44
C TYR A 482 -14.02 2.64 14.95
N TYR A 483 -14.93 2.01 15.68
CA TYR A 483 -14.88 1.99 17.14
C TYR A 483 -15.42 0.68 17.72
N ASP A 484 -14.92 0.36 18.91
CA ASP A 484 -15.41 -0.72 19.76
C ASP A 484 -15.61 -0.23 21.21
N ASN A 485 -15.68 -1.16 22.17
CA ASN A 485 -15.88 -0.83 23.58
C ASN A 485 -14.76 0.04 24.17
N ASN A 486 -13.52 -0.12 23.71
CA ASN A 486 -12.32 0.46 24.30
C ASN A 486 -11.53 1.36 23.34
N ARG A 487 -11.67 1.18 22.02
CA ARG A 487 -10.77 1.71 21.02
C ARG A 487 -11.52 2.47 19.92
N VAL A 488 -10.89 3.52 19.42
CA VAL A 488 -11.35 4.30 18.28
C VAL A 488 -10.21 4.45 17.28
N ALA A 489 -10.42 4.02 16.04
CA ALA A 489 -9.47 4.10 14.96
C ALA A 489 -10.01 5.02 13.86
N PHE A 490 -9.57 6.27 13.90
CA PHE A 490 -9.76 7.21 12.80
C PHE A 490 -8.89 6.79 11.63
N TYR A 491 -9.41 6.90 10.41
CA TYR A 491 -8.65 6.61 9.20
C TYR A 491 -8.83 7.70 8.16
N SER A 492 -7.82 7.83 7.31
CA SER A 492 -7.90 8.51 6.03
C SER A 492 -7.30 7.64 4.95
N LYS A 493 -8.12 7.29 3.96
CA LYS A 493 -7.78 6.33 2.91
C LYS A 493 -7.82 7.04 1.57
N MET A 494 -6.74 6.89 0.79
CA MET A 494 -6.64 7.46 -0.55
C MET A 494 -7.74 6.92 -1.47
N SER A 495 -8.50 7.83 -2.09
CA SER A 495 -9.57 7.53 -3.05
C SER A 495 -9.19 7.96 -4.46
N PHE A 496 -8.60 9.15 -4.62
CA PHE A 496 -8.15 9.66 -5.92
C PHE A 496 -6.69 10.14 -5.82
N PRO A 497 -5.71 9.38 -6.34
CA PRO A 497 -4.32 9.79 -6.33
C PRO A 497 -4.09 10.99 -7.24
N ASN A 498 -3.25 11.94 -6.82
CA ASN A 498 -2.72 13.02 -7.67
C ASN A 498 -1.21 12.85 -7.88
N LYS A 499 -0.42 12.78 -6.79
CA LYS A 499 1.03 12.53 -6.80
C LYS A 499 1.36 11.53 -5.70
N THR A 500 2.06 10.44 -6.03
CA THR A 500 2.49 9.41 -5.07
C THR A 500 4.01 9.37 -4.94
N THR A 501 4.51 8.82 -3.85
CA THR A 501 5.95 8.68 -3.57
C THR A 501 6.61 7.54 -4.35
N GLY A 502 5.80 6.64 -4.94
CA GLY A 502 6.25 5.39 -5.55
C GLY A 502 6.66 4.31 -4.54
N LYS A 503 6.65 4.62 -3.23
CA LYS A 503 6.92 3.64 -2.17
C LYS A 503 5.65 2.88 -1.85
N VAL A 504 5.75 1.55 -1.75
CA VAL A 504 4.61 0.65 -1.53
C VAL A 504 4.85 -0.23 -0.32
N TYR A 505 3.77 -0.65 0.32
CA TYR A 505 3.85 -1.66 1.39
C TYR A 505 4.39 -3.00 0.85
N SER A 506 5.03 -3.79 1.71
CA SER A 506 5.55 -5.11 1.33
C SER A 506 4.40 -6.06 0.98
N GLN A 507 4.57 -6.85 -0.10
CA GLN A 507 3.61 -7.88 -0.48
C GLN A 507 3.60 -8.98 0.57
N ILE A 508 2.43 -9.28 1.14
CA ILE A 508 2.23 -10.54 1.85
C ILE A 508 0.99 -11.20 1.25
N PRO A 509 1.12 -12.36 0.58
CA PRO A 509 -0.01 -13.04 -0.05
C PRO A 509 -1.17 -13.27 0.92
N ASP A 510 -2.37 -13.19 0.36
CA ASP A 510 -3.65 -13.57 0.98
C ASP A 510 -3.53 -15.00 1.55
N THR A 511 -3.31 -15.11 2.86
CA THR A 511 -2.98 -16.38 3.53
C THR A 511 -4.05 -16.79 4.55
N GLY A 512 -5.28 -16.33 4.37
CA GLY A 512 -6.46 -16.88 5.05
C GLY A 512 -6.67 -16.43 6.51
N ASP A 513 -5.65 -15.93 7.20
CA ASP A 513 -5.76 -15.36 8.56
C ASP A 513 -4.98 -14.03 8.65
N LEU A 514 -5.69 -12.90 8.52
CA LEU A 514 -5.10 -11.56 8.44
C LEU A 514 -5.16 -10.86 9.81
N ASN A 515 -4.00 -10.61 10.43
CA ASN A 515 -3.87 -9.81 11.65
C ASN A 515 -3.95 -8.31 11.32
N GLY A 516 -5.15 -7.84 10.94
CA GLY A 516 -5.50 -6.43 10.94
C GLY A 516 -5.89 -5.93 12.33
N LEU A 517 -6.30 -4.67 12.42
CA LEU A 517 -6.87 -4.09 13.63
C LEU A 517 -8.24 -4.73 13.89
N ASN A 518 -8.30 -5.68 14.82
CA ASN A 518 -9.53 -6.42 15.13
C ASN A 518 -10.32 -5.68 16.21
N LEU A 519 -11.04 -4.64 15.82
CA LEU A 519 -11.97 -3.92 16.71
C LEU A 519 -13.13 -4.84 17.13
N GLU A 520 -13.47 -4.87 18.42
CA GLU A 520 -14.52 -5.76 18.95
C GLU A 520 -15.89 -5.46 18.30
N GLY A 521 -16.71 -6.49 18.07
CA GLY A 521 -18.06 -6.37 17.50
C GLY A 521 -18.25 -7.09 16.16
N VAL A 522 -19.45 -7.66 15.94
CA VAL A 522 -19.76 -8.48 14.74
C VAL A 522 -19.64 -7.65 13.44
N TYR A 523 -19.93 -6.35 13.50
CA TYR A 523 -19.87 -5.44 12.35
C TYR A 523 -18.44 -5.00 11.98
N ASN A 524 -17.50 -5.01 12.94
CA ASN A 524 -16.10 -4.65 12.69
C ASN A 524 -15.31 -5.74 11.95
N LYS A 525 -15.81 -6.98 11.92
CA LYS A 525 -15.22 -8.08 11.14
C LYS A 525 -15.15 -7.81 9.63
N MET A 526 -15.99 -6.91 9.12
CA MET A 526 -15.98 -6.51 7.71
C MET A 526 -15.11 -5.27 7.44
N SER A 527 -14.52 -4.66 8.47
CA SER A 527 -13.66 -3.49 8.32
C SER A 527 -12.45 -3.80 7.45
N PHE A 528 -12.11 -2.90 6.54
CA PHE A 528 -10.86 -2.97 5.80
C PHE A 528 -9.65 -2.88 6.74
N LEU A 529 -9.79 -2.28 7.93
CA LEU A 529 -8.73 -2.28 8.95
C LEU A 529 -8.51 -3.68 9.55
N SER A 530 -9.51 -4.54 9.54
CA SER A 530 -9.33 -5.94 9.96
C SER A 530 -8.86 -6.82 8.80
N ARG A 531 -9.35 -6.54 7.59
CA ARG A 531 -9.17 -7.43 6.43
C ARG A 531 -7.94 -7.09 5.59
N ASP A 532 -7.66 -5.82 5.39
CA ASP A 532 -6.74 -5.39 4.32
C ASP A 532 -5.40 -4.90 4.86
N ILE A 533 -5.21 -4.72 6.17
CA ILE A 533 -3.93 -4.31 6.76
C ILE A 533 -3.31 -5.41 7.62
N LYS A 534 -1.99 -5.35 7.77
CA LYS A 534 -1.24 -6.10 8.79
C LYS A 534 -0.62 -5.12 9.77
N ILE A 535 -0.88 -5.35 11.05
CA ILE A 535 -0.33 -4.52 12.14
C ILE A 535 0.73 -5.27 12.93
N SER A 536 1.71 -4.53 13.46
CA SER A 536 2.73 -5.05 14.35
C SER A 536 2.87 -4.13 15.56
N LYS A 537 3.05 -4.70 16.74
CA LYS A 537 3.40 -3.94 17.94
C LYS A 537 4.88 -3.57 17.89
N VAL A 538 5.17 -2.30 18.05
CA VAL A 538 6.52 -1.76 18.18
C VAL A 538 6.66 -1.19 19.58
N HIS A 539 7.82 -1.38 20.19
CA HIS A 539 8.13 -0.81 21.48
C HIS A 539 9.18 0.29 21.28
N ILE A 540 8.85 1.49 21.74
CA ILE A 540 9.79 2.61 21.82
C ILE A 540 10.14 2.89 23.27
N GLN A 541 11.32 3.46 23.49
CA GLN A 541 11.76 3.87 24.82
C GLN A 541 11.69 5.39 24.96
N GLU A 542 10.57 5.87 25.47
CA GLU A 542 10.33 7.30 25.62
C GLU A 542 11.15 7.89 26.78
N LEU A 543 11.85 8.99 26.52
CA LEU A 543 12.52 9.78 27.54
C LEU A 543 11.50 10.54 28.41
N LEU A 544 11.47 10.28 29.72
CA LEU A 544 10.67 11.03 30.68
C LEU A 544 11.43 12.24 31.21
N THR A 545 12.58 11.97 31.82
CA THR A 545 13.56 12.95 32.31
C THR A 545 14.92 12.25 32.23
N PRO A 546 16.00 12.87 31.74
CA PRO A 546 17.29 12.20 31.70
C PRO A 546 17.74 11.75 33.11
N PRO A 547 18.17 10.48 33.34
CA PRO A 547 18.32 9.35 32.39
C PRO A 547 17.16 8.32 32.43
N SER A 548 15.99 8.69 32.93
CA SER A 548 14.78 7.85 33.06
C SER A 548 14.00 7.71 31.75
N TYR A 549 13.70 6.46 31.38
CA TYR A 549 12.93 6.08 30.19
C TYR A 549 11.74 5.19 30.56
N GLN A 550 10.72 5.16 29.70
CA GLN A 550 9.61 4.21 29.81
C GLN A 550 9.35 3.47 28.49
N LYS A 551 8.92 2.20 28.58
CA LYS A 551 8.50 1.39 27.42
C LYS A 551 7.10 1.84 27.00
N VAL A 552 6.97 2.29 25.76
CA VAL A 552 5.68 2.65 25.16
C VAL A 552 5.42 1.71 23.99
N THR A 553 4.29 0.99 24.06
CA THR A 553 3.78 0.16 22.96
C THR A 553 3.06 1.07 21.96
N ILE A 554 3.34 0.89 20.68
CA ILE A 554 2.68 1.57 19.57
C ILE A 554 2.36 0.54 18.47
N LEU A 555 1.47 0.88 17.54
CA LEU A 555 1.21 0.05 16.37
C LEU A 555 1.88 0.61 15.12
N LYS A 556 2.29 -0.29 14.23
CA LYS A 556 2.80 0.02 12.89
C LYS A 556 2.04 -0.84 11.87
N VAL A 557 1.73 -0.28 10.71
CA VAL A 557 1.26 -1.05 9.55
C VAL A 557 2.48 -1.62 8.81
N SER A 558 2.53 -2.94 8.67
CA SER A 558 3.59 -3.67 7.96
C SER A 558 3.20 -4.04 6.53
N ALA A 559 1.90 -4.19 6.25
CA ALA A 559 1.35 -4.40 4.92
C ALA A 559 -0.05 -3.79 4.78
N TYR A 560 -0.43 -3.40 3.56
CA TYR A 560 -1.76 -2.90 3.22
C TYR A 560 -2.18 -3.32 1.79
N ASN A 561 -3.35 -3.95 1.69
CA ASN A 561 -4.07 -4.37 0.48
C ASN A 561 -3.29 -5.30 -0.47
N SER A 562 -3.96 -5.72 -1.56
CA SER A 562 -3.34 -6.28 -2.76
C SER A 562 -2.62 -5.18 -3.58
N SER A 563 -1.47 -5.55 -4.14
CA SER A 563 -0.45 -4.66 -4.72
C SER A 563 -0.93 -3.84 -5.92
N PRO A 564 -0.41 -2.60 -6.13
CA PRO A 564 0.51 -1.84 -5.27
C PRO A 564 -0.21 -0.71 -4.49
N ALA A 565 -0.32 -0.82 -3.16
CA ALA A 565 -0.80 0.27 -2.31
C ALA A 565 0.36 1.13 -1.80
N SER A 566 0.30 2.44 -2.08
CA SER A 566 1.29 3.41 -1.62
C SER A 566 1.33 3.50 -0.09
N ILE A 567 2.53 3.67 0.48
CA ILE A 567 2.69 3.75 1.95
C ILE A 567 1.95 4.93 2.57
N GLU A 568 1.90 6.04 1.84
CA GLU A 568 1.17 7.25 2.20
C GLU A 568 -0.33 7.15 1.97
N GLY A 569 -0.82 6.07 1.34
CA GLY A 569 -2.22 5.91 0.94
C GLY A 569 -3.19 5.62 2.09
N LEU A 570 -2.67 5.44 3.31
CA LEU A 570 -3.46 5.18 4.49
C LEU A 570 -2.86 5.87 5.72
N PHE A 571 -3.64 6.75 6.32
CA PHE A 571 -3.37 7.32 7.64
C PHE A 571 -4.29 6.69 8.69
N ILE A 572 -3.77 6.39 9.87
CA ILE A 572 -4.54 5.87 11.01
C ILE A 572 -4.20 6.69 12.26
N LEU A 573 -5.23 7.11 12.99
CA LEU A 573 -5.12 7.63 14.35
C LEU A 573 -5.92 6.73 15.30
N GLY A 574 -5.22 5.95 16.12
CA GLY A 574 -5.79 5.08 17.14
C GLY A 574 -5.70 5.68 18.54
N ILE A 575 -6.84 5.90 19.19
CA ILE A 575 -6.92 6.39 20.58
C ILE A 575 -7.92 5.56 21.40
N HIS A 576 -7.73 5.51 22.72
CA HIS A 576 -8.66 4.86 23.63
C HIS A 576 -9.95 5.68 23.76
N LYS A 577 -11.07 5.02 24.10
CA LYS A 577 -12.37 5.67 24.25
C LYS A 577 -12.39 6.75 25.34
N ASP A 578 -11.62 6.55 26.42
CA ASP A 578 -11.43 7.56 27.47
C ASP A 578 -10.68 8.79 26.96
N GLU A 579 -9.68 8.59 26.10
CA GLU A 579 -8.94 9.69 25.46
C GLU A 579 -9.82 10.46 24.48
N LEU A 580 -10.68 9.76 23.72
CA LEU A 580 -11.72 10.40 22.91
C LEU A 580 -12.70 11.19 23.80
N SER A 581 -13.10 10.66 24.95
CA SER A 581 -13.95 11.37 25.91
C SER A 581 -13.29 12.66 26.39
N VAL A 582 -11.99 12.65 26.68
CA VAL A 582 -11.23 13.86 27.02
C VAL A 582 -11.28 14.89 25.88
N LEU A 583 -11.00 14.47 24.63
CA LEU A 583 -11.06 15.37 23.48
C LEU A 583 -12.47 15.90 23.23
N ASN A 584 -13.50 15.07 23.42
CA ASN A 584 -14.91 15.47 23.33
C ASN A 584 -15.30 16.44 24.43
N ASN A 585 -14.79 16.28 25.66
CA ASN A 585 -15.01 17.23 26.74
C ASN A 585 -14.42 18.60 26.38
N VAL A 586 -13.18 18.65 25.88
CA VAL A 586 -12.58 19.90 25.35
C VAL A 586 -13.47 20.50 24.24
N ALA A 587 -14.02 19.66 23.37
CA ALA A 587 -14.90 20.08 22.29
C ALA A 587 -16.35 20.45 22.72
N SER A 588 -16.75 20.12 23.96
CA SER A 588 -18.12 20.27 24.49
C SER A 588 -18.21 21.09 25.77
N LEU A 589 -17.11 21.71 26.23
CA LEU A 589 -17.09 22.69 27.32
C LEU A 589 -17.98 23.89 26.96
N ASN A 590 -19.29 23.72 27.15
CA ASN A 590 -20.33 24.73 27.06
C ASN A 590 -20.41 25.58 28.33
N SER A 591 -19.59 25.27 29.36
CA SER A 591 -19.57 25.99 30.63
C SER A 591 -18.71 27.25 30.62
N VAL A 592 -17.86 27.43 29.60
CA VAL A 592 -17.16 28.68 29.28
C VAL A 592 -17.19 28.82 27.76
N SER A 593 -17.72 29.92 27.26
CA SER A 593 -18.12 30.21 25.87
C SER A 593 -16.99 30.16 24.82
N GLU A 594 -16.34 29.02 24.59
CA GLU A 594 -15.17 28.98 23.69
C GLU A 594 -15.45 28.32 22.34
N PHE A 595 -16.01 27.10 22.25
CA PHE A 595 -16.36 26.51 20.95
C PHE A 595 -17.86 26.59 20.63
N SER A 596 -18.19 27.08 19.44
CA SER A 596 -19.55 27.06 18.93
C SER A 596 -20.01 25.64 18.62
N GLY A 597 -21.24 25.31 19.03
CA GLY A 597 -21.95 24.11 18.59
C GLY A 597 -22.19 24.05 17.07
N LYS A 598 -22.01 25.17 16.36
CA LYS A 598 -22.46 25.40 14.98
C LYS A 598 -21.40 25.09 13.91
N HIS A 599 -20.22 24.66 14.33
CA HIS A 599 -19.10 24.34 13.44
C HIS A 599 -18.39 23.03 13.85
N PRO A 600 -17.87 22.25 12.89
CA PRO A 600 -17.04 21.08 13.15
C PRO A 600 -15.79 21.40 13.98
N LYS A 601 -15.41 20.47 14.87
CA LYS A 601 -14.17 20.54 15.66
C LYS A 601 -13.15 19.52 15.16
N LEU A 602 -11.96 19.98 14.79
CA LEU A 602 -10.88 19.18 14.21
C LEU A 602 -9.81 18.81 15.24
N ILE A 603 -9.16 17.66 15.05
CA ILE A 603 -8.01 17.22 15.85
C ILE A 603 -6.74 17.84 15.28
N ILE A 604 -5.94 18.48 16.14
CA ILE A 604 -4.67 19.13 15.79
C ILE A 604 -3.52 18.39 16.47
N PHE A 605 -2.39 18.25 15.76
CA PHE A 605 -1.18 17.59 16.23
C PHE A 605 -0.12 18.62 16.61
N GLU A 606 0.22 18.70 17.90
CA GLU A 606 1.39 19.44 18.37
C GLU A 606 2.59 18.50 18.51
N ASP A 607 3.66 18.74 17.75
CA ASP A 607 4.89 17.96 17.84
C ASP A 607 5.62 18.28 19.16
N VAL A 608 5.74 17.27 20.02
CA VAL A 608 6.43 17.33 21.31
C VAL A 608 7.54 16.28 21.38
N SER A 609 8.07 15.89 20.21
CA SER A 609 9.15 14.92 20.10
C SER A 609 10.43 15.43 20.76
N PRO A 610 11.28 14.54 21.32
CA PRO A 610 12.61 14.93 21.75
C PRO A 610 13.45 15.41 20.55
N SER A 611 14.51 16.16 20.81
CA SER A 611 15.48 16.58 19.79
C SER A 611 16.86 15.99 20.12
N PRO A 612 17.39 15.04 19.31
CA PRO A 612 16.76 14.41 18.14
C PRO A 612 15.59 13.48 18.48
N ALA A 613 14.70 13.25 17.51
CA ALA A 613 13.48 12.45 17.65
C ALA A 613 13.76 10.93 17.60
N ILE A 614 14.56 10.46 18.56
CA ILE A 614 15.00 9.06 18.68
C ILE A 614 14.80 8.58 20.11
N ASP A 615 14.57 7.27 20.26
CA ASP A 615 14.49 6.62 21.57
C ASP A 615 15.88 6.31 22.15
N LYS A 616 15.91 5.70 23.34
CA LYS A 616 17.16 5.29 24.01
C LYS A 616 18.09 4.44 23.13
N ASP A 617 17.52 3.60 22.27
CA ASP A 617 18.24 2.68 21.39
C ASP A 617 18.59 3.32 20.02
N GLY A 618 18.30 4.61 19.85
CA GLY A 618 18.50 5.36 18.61
C GLY A 618 17.42 5.11 17.55
N LYS A 619 16.27 4.51 17.90
CA LYS A 619 15.16 4.26 16.96
C LYS A 619 14.35 5.55 16.77
N PRO A 620 14.10 5.99 15.53
CA PRO A 620 13.34 7.19 15.28
C PRO A 620 11.87 7.00 15.69
N TYR A 621 11.34 7.98 16.41
CA TYR A 621 9.92 8.08 16.72
C TYR A 621 9.54 9.55 16.89
N LYS A 622 8.27 9.85 16.64
CA LYS A 622 7.69 11.15 16.95
C LYS A 622 6.59 11.01 17.99
N LYS A 623 6.46 12.03 18.82
CA LYS A 623 5.44 12.15 19.85
C LYS A 623 4.62 13.41 19.58
N TYR A 624 3.30 13.25 19.52
CA TYR A 624 2.37 14.33 19.30
C TYR A 624 1.41 14.46 20.47
N LYS A 625 1.17 15.71 20.90
CA LYS A 625 0.08 16.07 21.80
C LYS A 625 -1.14 16.46 20.96
N LEU A 626 -2.28 15.84 21.23
CA LEU A 626 -3.52 16.17 20.53
C LEU A 626 -4.20 17.40 21.15
N LYS A 627 -4.66 18.30 20.28
CA LYS A 627 -5.47 19.49 20.60
C LYS A 627 -6.74 19.51 19.75
N VAL A 628 -7.66 20.42 20.07
CA VAL A 628 -8.90 20.62 19.34
C VAL A 628 -8.94 22.02 18.75
N GLN A 629 -9.32 22.14 17.48
CA GLN A 629 -9.55 23.42 16.80
C GLN A 629 -11.00 23.53 16.33
N GLY A 630 -11.57 24.73 16.41
CA GLY A 630 -12.92 25.04 15.96
C GLY A 630 -13.13 26.55 15.86
N LEU A 631 -14.39 26.96 15.77
CA LEU A 631 -14.80 28.38 15.80
C LEU A 631 -15.58 28.67 17.08
N ASP A 632 -15.49 29.90 17.59
CA ASP A 632 -16.35 30.45 18.64
C ASP A 632 -17.72 30.89 18.10
N ASP A 633 -18.62 31.37 18.97
CA ASP A 633 -19.95 31.83 18.56
C ASP A 633 -19.95 33.10 17.69
N ASN A 634 -18.82 33.79 17.58
CA ASN A 634 -18.60 34.91 16.66
C ASN A 634 -18.03 34.45 15.30
N GLY A 635 -17.68 33.17 15.15
CA GLY A 635 -17.05 32.62 13.96
C GLY A 635 -15.54 32.85 13.90
N GLN A 636 -14.88 33.09 15.03
CA GLN A 636 -13.43 33.25 15.16
C GLN A 636 -12.77 31.93 15.58
N ARG A 637 -11.62 31.60 14.98
CA ARG A 637 -10.85 30.38 15.23
C ARG A 637 -10.29 30.34 16.64
N ILE A 638 -10.47 29.20 17.31
CA ILE A 638 -9.88 28.89 18.63
C ILE A 638 -9.19 27.52 18.56
N ILE A 639 -8.10 27.36 19.31
CA ILE A 639 -7.39 26.09 19.52
C ILE A 639 -7.25 25.87 21.03
N LEU A 640 -7.80 24.77 21.54
CA LEU A 640 -7.73 24.39 22.95
C LEU A 640 -6.99 23.07 23.13
N ALA A 641 -6.21 22.95 24.19
CA ALA A 641 -5.59 21.70 24.61
C ALA A 641 -6.38 21.08 25.76
N PRO A 642 -6.36 19.75 25.92
CA PRO A 642 -6.79 19.11 27.16
C PRO A 642 -6.08 19.70 28.39
N PRO A 643 -6.70 19.65 29.58
CA PRO A 643 -6.03 19.96 30.84
C PRO A 643 -4.72 19.18 30.96
N SER A 644 -3.69 19.78 31.57
CA SER A 644 -2.34 19.19 31.61
C SER A 644 -2.28 17.79 32.23
N THR A 645 -3.21 17.46 33.13
CA THR A 645 -3.37 16.15 33.77
C THR A 645 -4.06 15.08 32.89
N GLN A 646 -4.62 15.49 31.75
CA GLN A 646 -5.38 14.64 30.82
C GLN A 646 -4.85 14.79 29.38
N ASN A 647 -3.57 15.11 29.20
CA ASN A 647 -2.98 15.19 27.86
C ASN A 647 -3.13 13.86 27.12
N VAL A 648 -3.62 13.93 25.88
CA VAL A 648 -3.66 12.77 24.98
C VAL A 648 -2.42 12.80 24.10
N TYR A 649 -1.58 11.76 24.22
CA TYR A 649 -0.36 11.62 23.43
C TYR A 649 -0.46 10.45 22.45
N VAL A 650 -0.02 10.70 21.22
CA VAL A 650 0.09 9.67 20.19
C VAL A 650 1.49 9.64 19.61
N TYR A 651 1.89 8.46 19.17
CA TYR A 651 3.24 8.18 18.72
C TYR A 651 3.22 7.62 17.31
N SER A 652 4.28 7.90 16.55
CA SER A 652 4.47 7.33 15.21
C SER A 652 5.94 7.03 14.93
N THR A 653 6.21 5.99 14.14
CA THR A 653 7.55 5.68 13.60
C THR A 653 7.73 6.08 12.13
N ASN A 654 6.64 6.45 11.45
CA ASN A 654 6.64 6.68 10.01
C ASN A 654 5.65 7.76 9.53
N ASP A 655 5.06 8.52 10.45
CA ASP A 655 4.11 9.61 10.20
C ASP A 655 2.81 9.24 9.48
N PHE A 656 2.49 7.94 9.35
CA PHE A 656 1.23 7.46 8.75
C PHE A 656 0.32 6.79 9.77
N VAL A 657 0.90 6.17 10.80
CA VAL A 657 0.16 5.50 11.86
C VAL A 657 0.48 6.17 13.17
N PHE A 658 -0.52 6.78 13.78
CA PHE A 658 -0.47 7.45 15.07
C PHE A 658 -1.28 6.64 16.07
N THR A 659 -0.66 6.18 17.14
CA THR A 659 -1.39 5.44 18.19
C THR A 659 -1.05 5.95 19.56
N SER A 660 -2.04 6.05 20.44
CA SER A 660 -1.79 6.20 21.87
C SER A 660 -1.33 4.89 22.47
N LYS A 661 -0.61 4.98 23.60
CA LYS A 661 -0.18 3.79 24.36
C LYS A 661 -1.38 2.93 24.76
N ALA A 662 -2.44 3.56 25.27
CA ALA A 662 -3.65 2.88 25.73
C ALA A 662 -4.36 2.13 24.59
N PHE A 663 -4.43 2.72 23.38
CA PHE A 663 -4.97 2.05 22.21
C PHE A 663 -4.15 0.83 21.79
N ALA A 664 -2.83 0.96 21.73
CA ALA A 664 -1.93 -0.12 21.33
C ALA A 664 -1.88 -1.28 22.36
N ASP A 665 -1.97 -0.95 23.65
CA ASP A 665 -2.03 -1.94 24.72
C ASP A 665 -3.35 -2.74 24.70
N ALA A 666 -4.47 -2.10 24.39
CA ALA A 666 -5.79 -2.73 24.26
C ALA A 666 -5.95 -3.64 23.02
N GLU A 667 -4.98 -3.65 22.09
CA GLU A 667 -5.01 -4.53 20.92
C GLU A 667 -4.62 -5.97 21.29
N ASN A 668 -5.60 -6.88 21.27
CA ASN A 668 -5.47 -8.26 21.74
C ASN A 668 -5.05 -9.29 20.66
N HIS A 669 -4.95 -8.92 19.37
CA HIS A 669 -4.89 -9.90 18.26
C HIS A 669 -3.57 -10.02 17.49
N ALA A 670 -2.45 -9.49 17.98
CA ALA A 670 -1.16 -9.91 17.44
C ALA A 670 -0.86 -11.34 17.93
N THR A 671 -1.37 -12.36 17.23
CA THR A 671 -1.10 -13.78 17.54
C THR A 671 0.42 -13.94 17.70
N ILE A 672 0.85 -14.39 18.88
CA ILE A 672 2.25 -14.77 19.12
C ILE A 672 2.51 -15.97 18.21
N LYS A 673 3.10 -15.71 17.05
CA LYS A 673 3.53 -16.75 16.13
C LYS A 673 4.85 -17.28 16.65
N THR A 674 4.84 -18.49 17.19
CA THR A 674 6.03 -19.19 17.65
C THR A 674 6.94 -19.49 16.46
N TYR A 675 8.22 -19.16 16.61
CA TYR A 675 9.29 -19.49 15.67
C TYR A 675 9.25 -20.97 15.26
N ILE A 676 9.33 -21.24 13.96
CA ILE A 676 9.52 -22.57 13.39
C ILE A 676 10.85 -22.59 12.62
N PRO A 677 11.71 -23.60 12.85
CA PRO A 677 12.94 -23.78 12.09
C PRO A 677 12.71 -23.85 10.58
N ASN A 678 13.55 -23.16 9.81
CA ASN A 678 13.63 -23.26 8.36
C ASN A 678 14.32 -24.57 7.91
N SER A 679 14.52 -24.75 6.60
CA SER A 679 15.12 -25.98 6.05
C SER A 679 16.53 -26.25 6.60
N GLU A 680 17.41 -25.25 6.64
CA GLU A 680 18.78 -25.38 7.19
C GLU A 680 18.76 -25.75 8.69
N GLU A 681 17.92 -25.05 9.45
CA GLU A 681 17.80 -25.21 10.90
C GLU A 681 17.21 -26.58 11.27
N LYS A 682 16.27 -27.11 10.48
CA LYS A 682 15.72 -28.46 10.66
C LYS A 682 16.80 -29.53 10.55
N ILE A 683 17.64 -29.45 9.51
CA ILE A 683 18.75 -30.40 9.30
C ILE A 683 19.72 -30.36 10.49
N GLY A 684 19.97 -29.16 11.05
CA GLY A 684 20.79 -28.98 12.24
C GLY A 684 20.26 -29.73 13.47
N PHE A 685 18.94 -29.70 13.68
CA PHE A 685 18.26 -30.38 14.81
C PHE A 685 18.12 -31.90 14.66
N GLU A 686 18.34 -32.46 13.47
CA GLU A 686 18.25 -33.91 13.30
C GLU A 686 19.33 -34.64 14.10
N ARG A 687 18.97 -35.82 14.63
CA ARG A 687 19.92 -36.68 15.35
C ARG A 687 21.03 -37.12 14.40
N ASN A 688 22.27 -36.90 14.82
CA ASN A 688 23.42 -37.36 14.08
C ASN A 688 23.46 -38.90 14.07
N LYS A 689 23.58 -39.49 12.89
CA LYS A 689 23.53 -40.95 12.70
C LYS A 689 24.83 -41.66 13.12
N VAL A 690 25.92 -40.93 13.28
CA VAL A 690 27.26 -41.47 13.60
C VAL A 690 27.55 -41.40 15.10
N THR A 691 27.12 -40.32 15.77
CA THR A 691 27.34 -40.10 17.21
C THR A 691 26.00 -40.06 17.97
N PRO A 692 25.56 -41.18 18.59
CA PRO A 692 24.31 -41.23 19.35
C PRO A 692 24.26 -40.15 20.44
N GLY A 693 23.14 -39.43 20.51
CA GLY A 693 22.90 -38.40 21.54
C GLY A 693 23.30 -36.97 21.17
N LYS A 694 23.81 -36.74 19.95
CA LYS A 694 24.07 -35.39 19.42
C LYS A 694 23.20 -35.07 18.21
N ASN A 695 22.89 -33.80 18.03
CA ASN A 695 22.30 -33.30 16.79
C ASN A 695 23.42 -33.00 15.77
N ASN A 696 23.07 -32.82 14.49
CA ASN A 696 24.04 -32.56 13.44
C ASN A 696 24.86 -31.29 13.69
N GLU A 697 24.22 -30.19 14.13
CA GLU A 697 24.93 -28.95 14.43
C GLU A 697 25.99 -29.12 15.53
N ASP A 698 25.64 -29.81 16.63
CA ASP A 698 26.55 -30.08 17.74
C ASP A 698 27.73 -30.95 17.31
N PHE A 699 27.47 -31.98 16.49
CA PHE A 699 28.51 -32.88 16.01
C PHE A 699 29.61 -32.14 15.24
N TYR A 700 29.26 -31.18 14.38
CA TYR A 700 30.25 -30.41 13.61
C TYR A 700 30.88 -29.28 14.40
N ILE A 701 30.13 -28.60 15.27
CA ILE A 701 30.69 -27.58 16.17
C ILE A 701 31.77 -28.22 17.06
N ASP A 702 31.53 -29.42 17.59
CA ASP A 702 32.46 -30.13 18.46
C ASP A 702 33.77 -30.56 17.77
N LYS A 703 33.84 -30.54 16.43
CA LYS A 703 35.11 -30.75 15.69
C LYS A 703 36.09 -29.60 15.89
N ASN A 704 35.62 -28.42 16.29
CA ASN A 704 36.44 -27.30 16.74
C ASN A 704 36.09 -26.95 18.21
N PRO A 705 36.91 -27.38 19.20
CA PRO A 705 36.64 -27.11 20.62
C PRO A 705 36.53 -25.62 20.98
N ASN A 706 37.28 -24.73 20.32
CA ASN A 706 37.20 -23.29 20.56
C ASN A 706 35.90 -22.72 20.00
N MET A 707 35.48 -23.14 18.80
CA MET A 707 34.18 -22.78 18.24
C MET A 707 33.04 -23.18 19.19
N LYS A 708 33.14 -24.36 19.81
CA LYS A 708 32.17 -24.80 20.82
C LYS A 708 32.10 -23.85 22.01
N VAL A 709 33.25 -23.41 22.53
CA VAL A 709 33.32 -22.45 23.64
C VAL A 709 32.63 -21.13 23.27
N GLU A 710 32.90 -20.60 22.07
CA GLU A 710 32.27 -19.36 21.60
C GLU A 710 30.75 -19.48 21.50
N VAL A 711 30.24 -20.57 20.89
CA VAL A 711 28.80 -20.80 20.73
C VAL A 711 28.10 -21.00 22.08
N ASP A 712 28.68 -21.81 22.98
CA ASP A 712 28.09 -22.07 24.30
C ASP A 712 28.08 -20.80 25.16
N SER A 713 29.17 -20.01 25.13
CA SER A 713 29.28 -18.74 25.85
C SER A 713 28.25 -17.72 25.35
N PHE A 714 28.07 -17.62 24.04
CA PHE A 714 27.04 -16.77 23.44
C PHE A 714 25.64 -17.16 23.91
N ILE A 715 25.28 -18.44 23.81
CA ILE A 715 23.94 -18.92 24.20
C ILE A 715 23.71 -18.74 25.71
N ALA A 716 24.72 -19.02 26.54
CA ALA A 716 24.65 -18.81 27.98
C ALA A 716 24.42 -17.33 28.31
N THR A 717 25.20 -16.43 27.71
CA THR A 717 25.07 -14.98 27.92
C THR A 717 23.73 -14.47 27.42
N LEU A 718 23.30 -14.88 26.22
CA LEU A 718 21.99 -14.51 25.65
C LEU A 718 20.84 -14.89 26.60
N ASN A 719 20.89 -16.07 27.21
CA ASN A 719 19.87 -16.54 28.16
C ASN A 719 19.83 -15.75 29.49
N THR A 720 20.85 -14.95 29.81
CA THR A 720 20.84 -14.07 30.99
C THR A 720 20.19 -12.71 30.72
N ILE A 721 19.93 -12.36 29.47
CA ILE A 721 19.35 -11.07 29.09
C ILE A 721 17.82 -11.13 29.27
N ASN A 722 17.28 -10.28 30.14
CA ASN A 722 15.83 -10.20 30.35
C ASN A 722 15.14 -9.42 29.22
N ASP A 723 13.83 -9.65 29.01
CA ASP A 723 12.97 -8.79 28.16
C ASP A 723 12.63 -7.48 28.90
N ASP A 724 13.64 -6.62 29.03
CA ASP A 724 13.56 -5.31 29.65
C ASP A 724 13.99 -4.17 28.71
N LEU A 725 14.12 -2.95 29.25
CA LEU A 725 14.54 -1.74 28.52
C LEU A 725 16.00 -1.77 28.02
N ASN A 726 16.81 -2.76 28.36
CA ASN A 726 18.18 -2.90 27.87
C ASN A 726 18.36 -4.06 26.90
N ALA A 727 17.36 -4.95 26.79
CA ALA A 727 17.43 -6.19 26.01
C ALA A 727 18.04 -6.01 24.62
N TYR A 728 17.53 -5.08 23.81
CA TYR A 728 18.05 -4.84 22.47
C TYR A 728 19.52 -4.42 22.46
N SER A 729 19.88 -3.44 23.28
CA SER A 729 21.26 -2.93 23.36
C SER A 729 22.25 -4.01 23.82
N SER A 730 21.86 -4.83 24.82
CA SER A 730 22.67 -5.93 25.33
C SER A 730 22.82 -7.06 24.31
N ILE A 731 21.73 -7.47 23.64
CA ILE A 731 21.76 -8.50 22.59
C ILE A 731 22.58 -8.01 21.40
N LYS A 732 22.41 -6.74 21.00
CA LYS A 732 23.18 -6.15 19.90
C LYS A 732 24.68 -6.17 20.19
N ALA A 733 25.10 -5.74 21.39
CA ALA A 733 26.51 -5.77 21.78
C ALA A 733 27.05 -7.20 21.75
N LEU A 734 26.34 -8.16 22.37
CA LEU A 734 26.71 -9.57 22.35
C LEU A 734 26.85 -10.12 20.92
N VAL A 735 25.92 -9.80 20.03
CA VAL A 735 25.94 -10.26 18.64
C VAL A 735 27.09 -9.64 17.84
N GLN A 736 27.39 -8.36 18.06
CA GLN A 736 28.49 -7.68 17.35
C GLN A 736 29.84 -8.34 17.63
N ASP A 737 30.07 -8.76 18.88
CA ASP A 737 31.31 -9.40 19.30
C ASP A 737 31.31 -10.88 18.89
N SER A 738 30.35 -11.67 19.38
CA SER A 738 30.37 -13.13 19.17
C SER A 738 30.19 -13.56 17.72
N ALA A 739 29.48 -12.79 16.88
CA ALA A 739 29.37 -13.13 15.46
C ALA A 739 30.70 -12.94 14.72
N LYS A 740 31.54 -11.99 15.16
CA LYS A 740 32.89 -11.80 14.61
C LYS A 740 33.84 -12.89 15.12
N ASP A 741 33.75 -13.24 16.39
CA ASP A 741 34.63 -14.21 17.04
C ASP A 741 34.54 -15.60 16.38
N ILE A 742 33.34 -16.08 16.02
CA ILE A 742 33.20 -17.36 15.32
C ILE A 742 33.89 -17.38 13.94
N LEU A 743 33.91 -16.26 13.22
CA LEU A 743 34.62 -16.19 11.94
C LEU A 743 36.14 -16.18 12.15
N ILE A 744 36.61 -15.38 13.11
CA ILE A 744 38.03 -15.31 13.47
C ILE A 744 38.54 -16.69 13.91
N GLU A 745 37.79 -17.38 14.78
CA GLU A 745 38.13 -18.72 15.23
C GLU A 745 38.18 -19.71 14.06
N SER A 746 37.22 -19.67 13.14
CA SER A 746 37.24 -20.54 11.96
C SER A 746 38.45 -20.28 11.06
N VAL A 747 38.80 -19.01 10.82
CA VAL A 747 40.00 -18.62 10.08
C VAL A 747 41.26 -19.14 10.77
N ASN A 748 41.40 -18.91 12.08
CA ASN A 748 42.56 -19.34 12.86
C ASN A 748 42.71 -20.87 12.87
N SER A 749 41.61 -21.60 13.11
CA SER A 749 41.60 -23.06 13.15
C SER A 749 42.02 -23.66 11.80
N ILE A 750 41.46 -23.18 10.68
CA ILE A 750 41.82 -23.67 9.35
C ILE A 750 43.28 -23.35 9.04
N GLN A 751 43.74 -22.14 9.31
CA GLN A 751 45.12 -21.74 9.03
C GLN A 751 46.13 -22.51 9.88
N LEU A 752 45.84 -22.74 11.16
CA LEU A 752 46.67 -23.55 12.05
C LEU A 752 46.72 -25.00 11.55
N SER A 753 45.57 -25.57 11.19
CA SER A 753 45.44 -26.93 10.68
C SER A 753 46.32 -27.18 9.45
N LEU A 754 46.38 -26.23 8.52
CA LEU A 754 47.22 -26.27 7.31
C LEU A 754 48.74 -26.27 7.59
N THR A 755 49.18 -25.96 8.82
CA THR A 755 50.60 -26.01 9.22
C THR A 755 51.01 -27.31 9.90
N THR A 756 50.04 -28.19 10.18
CA THR A 756 50.29 -29.47 10.86
C THR A 756 50.75 -30.55 9.88
N SER A 757 51.32 -31.65 10.41
CA SER A 757 51.74 -32.79 9.57
C SER A 757 50.58 -33.56 8.95
N ASN A 758 49.39 -33.51 9.55
CA ASN A 758 48.15 -34.12 9.07
C ASN A 758 47.03 -33.06 9.07
N PRO A 759 46.99 -32.17 8.07
CA PRO A 759 46.00 -31.10 8.01
C PRO A 759 44.57 -31.63 7.98
N THR A 760 43.67 -30.94 8.67
CA THR A 760 42.23 -31.22 8.74
C THR A 760 41.38 -29.95 8.54
N PRO A 761 41.58 -29.17 7.47
CA PRO A 761 40.82 -27.94 7.25
C PRO A 761 39.32 -28.23 7.02
N ASP A 762 38.43 -27.52 7.72
CA ASP A 762 36.98 -27.82 7.74
C ASP A 762 36.15 -26.53 7.89
N ASP A 763 35.20 -26.31 6.99
CA ASP A 763 34.30 -25.14 6.97
C ASP A 763 32.97 -25.36 7.69
N ARG A 764 32.62 -26.63 7.97
CA ARG A 764 31.34 -27.01 8.59
C ARG A 764 31.16 -26.46 10.01
N PRO A 765 32.20 -26.35 10.88
CA PRO A 765 32.02 -25.78 12.22
C PRO A 765 31.45 -24.36 12.19
N LEU A 766 31.94 -23.48 11.31
CA LEU A 766 31.43 -22.11 11.17
C LEU A 766 29.97 -22.09 10.69
N TYR A 767 29.64 -22.87 9.66
CA TYR A 767 28.28 -22.95 9.12
C TYR A 767 27.27 -23.35 10.20
N TRP A 768 27.56 -24.40 10.96
CA TRP A 768 26.66 -24.90 12.01
C TRP A 768 26.62 -23.99 13.24
N ALA A 769 27.74 -23.38 13.64
CA ALA A 769 27.76 -22.38 14.72
C ALA A 769 26.81 -21.22 14.42
N ARG A 770 26.85 -20.70 13.19
CA ARG A 770 25.95 -19.62 12.75
C ARG A 770 24.49 -20.02 12.83
N ASN A 771 24.15 -21.20 12.30
CA ASN A 771 22.78 -21.70 12.35
C ASN A 771 22.29 -21.81 13.81
N LYS A 772 23.07 -22.45 14.68
CA LYS A 772 22.71 -22.64 16.09
C LYS A 772 22.53 -21.33 16.85
N MET A 773 23.43 -20.36 16.65
CA MET A 773 23.34 -19.03 17.29
C MET A 773 22.15 -18.21 16.77
N GLN A 774 21.87 -18.24 15.46
CA GLN A 774 20.68 -17.58 14.90
C GLN A 774 19.38 -18.21 15.43
N VAL A 775 19.35 -19.53 15.62
CA VAL A 775 18.19 -20.20 16.24
C VAL A 775 18.01 -19.75 17.69
N ALA A 776 19.09 -19.62 18.47
CA ALA A 776 19.02 -19.12 19.84
C ALA A 776 18.46 -17.69 19.90
N LEU A 777 18.90 -16.81 18.99
CA LEU A 777 18.34 -15.46 18.83
C LEU A 777 16.83 -15.52 18.51
N LYS A 778 16.41 -16.32 17.53
CA LYS A 778 14.99 -16.45 17.16
C LYS A 778 14.10 -17.00 18.29
N LYS A 779 14.67 -17.77 19.22
CA LYS A 779 13.97 -18.32 20.39
C LYS A 779 13.94 -17.39 21.61
N HIS A 780 14.72 -16.30 21.62
CA HIS A 780 14.80 -15.42 22.78
C HIS A 780 13.47 -14.69 23.05
N PRO A 781 12.99 -14.58 24.31
CA PRO A 781 11.68 -14.01 24.64
C PRO A 781 11.41 -12.62 24.05
N TYR A 782 12.42 -11.75 24.02
CA TYR A 782 12.35 -10.40 23.44
C TYR A 782 11.89 -10.36 21.97
N PHE A 783 12.14 -11.43 21.20
CA PHE A 783 11.81 -11.50 19.78
C PHE A 783 10.55 -12.33 19.48
N SER A 784 9.88 -12.86 20.50
CA SER A 784 8.76 -13.81 20.36
C SER A 784 7.57 -13.32 19.51
N THR A 785 7.39 -12.00 19.37
CA THR A 785 6.31 -11.39 18.58
C THR A 785 6.79 -10.81 17.24
N GLN A 786 8.03 -11.05 16.84
CA GLN A 786 8.67 -10.38 15.70
C GLN A 786 8.70 -11.25 14.44
N PHE A 787 7.70 -12.12 14.25
CA PHE A 787 7.57 -13.04 13.12
C PHE A 787 6.35 -12.72 12.25
N ASP A 788 6.50 -12.85 10.93
CA ASP A 788 5.44 -12.64 9.96
C ASP A 788 4.47 -13.83 9.87
N THR A 789 3.49 -13.75 8.96
CA THR A 789 2.49 -14.82 8.83
C THR A 789 3.07 -16.16 8.39
N SER A 790 4.20 -16.13 7.69
CA SER A 790 4.96 -17.28 7.21
C SER A 790 6.09 -17.68 8.18
N LEU A 791 6.10 -17.11 9.39
CA LEU A 791 7.06 -17.39 10.46
C LEU A 791 8.49 -16.96 10.14
N ASN A 792 8.66 -16.04 9.20
CA ASN A 792 9.95 -15.38 8.98
C ASN A 792 10.09 -14.17 9.90
N PRO A 793 11.31 -13.76 10.28
CA PRO A 793 11.53 -12.48 10.95
C PRO A 793 10.84 -11.33 10.20
N THR A 794 10.07 -10.52 10.92
CA THR A 794 9.33 -9.39 10.35
C THR A 794 10.33 -8.35 9.84
N ARG A 795 10.24 -7.98 8.57
CA ARG A 795 11.18 -7.02 7.97
C ARG A 795 11.24 -5.69 8.74
N GLY A 796 12.43 -5.23 9.08
CA GLY A 796 12.69 -4.01 9.84
C GLY A 796 12.40 -4.10 11.35
N SER A 797 12.02 -5.29 11.85
CA SER A 797 11.94 -5.56 13.30
C SER A 797 13.33 -5.56 13.95
N ASP A 798 13.38 -5.60 15.29
CA ASP A 798 14.65 -5.69 15.99
C ASP A 798 15.34 -7.03 15.74
N LEU A 799 14.58 -8.13 15.63
CA LEU A 799 15.11 -9.44 15.25
C LEU A 799 15.76 -9.40 13.87
N ASP A 800 15.10 -8.81 12.87
CA ASP A 800 15.62 -8.69 11.51
C ASP A 800 16.96 -7.92 11.48
N LYS A 801 17.04 -6.80 12.21
CA LYS A 801 18.27 -6.01 12.35
C LYS A 801 19.39 -6.79 13.04
N ILE A 802 19.07 -7.50 14.14
CA ILE A 802 20.04 -8.30 14.87
C ILE A 802 20.57 -9.44 14.01
N LEU A 803 19.70 -10.12 13.24
CA LEU A 803 20.11 -11.14 12.29
C LEU A 803 20.94 -10.56 11.14
N SER A 804 20.63 -9.35 10.64
CA SER A 804 21.48 -8.66 9.65
C SER A 804 22.88 -8.38 10.21
N ILE A 805 22.99 -7.81 11.41
CA ILE A 805 24.29 -7.58 12.08
C ILE A 805 25.04 -8.90 12.26
N PHE A 806 24.34 -9.95 12.69
CA PHE A 806 24.93 -11.28 12.84
C PHE A 806 25.50 -11.78 11.51
N GLU A 807 24.71 -11.74 10.43
CA GLU A 807 25.13 -12.17 9.09
C GLU A 807 26.32 -11.32 8.59
N GLU A 808 26.28 -10.00 8.75
CA GLU A 808 27.33 -9.08 8.34
C GLU A 808 28.67 -9.37 9.03
N LYS A 809 28.64 -9.55 10.36
CA LYS A 809 29.85 -9.77 11.17
C LYS A 809 30.43 -11.17 10.99
N SER A 810 29.57 -12.19 10.99
CA SER A 810 30.03 -13.58 10.81
C SER A 810 30.44 -13.93 9.38
N ARG A 811 30.19 -13.06 8.39
CA ARG A 811 30.62 -13.22 6.99
C ARG A 811 31.70 -12.24 6.53
N ASN A 812 32.13 -11.34 7.42
CA ASN A 812 33.05 -10.24 7.11
C ASN A 812 32.51 -9.25 6.06
N TYR A 813 31.20 -9.02 5.99
CA TYR A 813 30.63 -8.07 5.03
C TYR A 813 30.96 -6.62 5.37
N SER A 814 30.95 -6.28 6.66
CA SER A 814 31.18 -4.92 7.16
C SER A 814 32.58 -4.68 7.75
N ASP A 815 33.43 -5.70 7.79
CA ASP A 815 34.73 -5.68 8.47
C ASP A 815 35.93 -5.92 7.52
N VAL A 816 35.73 -5.83 6.20
CA VAL A 816 36.85 -5.86 5.23
C VAL A 816 37.82 -4.72 5.51
N ASP A 817 39.03 -5.08 5.92
CA ASP A 817 40.07 -4.12 6.29
C ASP A 817 41.31 -4.28 5.39
N PHE A 818 41.59 -3.22 4.61
CA PHE A 818 42.77 -3.13 3.76
C PHE A 818 43.87 -2.24 4.35
N THR A 819 43.79 -1.87 5.64
CA THR A 819 44.77 -1.02 6.30
C THR A 819 46.19 -1.60 6.20
N TYR A 820 46.35 -2.90 6.45
CA TYR A 820 47.65 -3.58 6.31
C TYR A 820 48.19 -3.48 4.88
N ALA A 821 47.33 -3.63 3.86
CA ALA A 821 47.72 -3.51 2.47
C ALA A 821 48.20 -2.09 2.14
N ASN A 822 47.47 -1.08 2.61
CA ASN A 822 47.82 0.33 2.42
C ASN A 822 49.16 0.68 3.10
N GLN A 823 49.39 0.20 4.34
CA GLN A 823 50.62 0.43 5.09
C GLN A 823 51.85 -0.23 4.43
N ASN A 824 51.67 -1.37 3.77
CA ASN A 824 52.75 -2.16 3.16
C ASN A 824 52.82 -2.03 1.64
N ASN A 825 52.05 -1.11 1.04
CA ASN A 825 51.96 -0.89 -0.41
C ASN A 825 51.67 -2.19 -1.22
N LEU A 826 50.78 -3.02 -0.69
CA LEU A 826 50.32 -4.27 -1.32
C LEU A 826 49.02 -4.03 -2.11
N LYS A 827 48.77 -4.87 -3.12
CA LYS A 827 47.49 -4.91 -3.83
C LYS A 827 46.38 -5.43 -2.92
N LYS A 828 45.20 -4.83 -2.97
CA LYS A 828 44.05 -5.20 -2.15
C LYS A 828 43.20 -6.24 -2.88
N ILE A 829 43.20 -7.48 -2.40
CA ILE A 829 42.47 -8.58 -3.03
C ILE A 829 41.28 -8.93 -2.16
N LEU A 830 40.07 -8.83 -2.71
CA LEU A 830 38.89 -9.43 -2.08
C LEU A 830 38.62 -10.78 -2.72
N ILE A 831 38.52 -11.82 -1.91
CA ILE A 831 38.03 -13.14 -2.35
C ILE A 831 36.71 -13.51 -1.69
N THR A 832 35.92 -14.35 -2.34
CA THR A 832 34.70 -14.90 -1.74
C THR A 832 34.71 -16.42 -1.78
N GLY A 833 34.07 -17.06 -0.81
CA GLY A 833 33.80 -18.50 -0.83
C GLY A 833 32.37 -18.77 -0.35
N PHE A 834 31.82 -19.94 -0.64
CA PHE A 834 30.44 -20.30 -0.28
C PHE A 834 30.35 -21.21 0.94
N ASP A 835 29.22 -21.13 1.65
CA ASP A 835 28.81 -22.09 2.67
C ASP A 835 28.64 -23.52 2.11
N PRO A 836 28.69 -24.57 2.97
CA PRO A 836 28.20 -25.91 2.64
C PRO A 836 26.76 -25.89 2.10
N PHE A 837 26.46 -26.79 1.16
CA PHE A 837 25.14 -26.92 0.53
C PHE A 837 24.79 -28.37 0.20
N GLN A 838 23.55 -28.64 -0.25
CA GLN A 838 23.03 -30.01 -0.48
C GLN A 838 23.06 -30.93 0.75
N LEU A 839 22.97 -30.35 1.94
CA LEU A 839 23.07 -31.05 3.23
C LEU A 839 21.91 -32.04 3.49
N GLU A 840 20.75 -31.84 2.85
CA GLU A 840 19.64 -32.81 2.88
C GLU A 840 20.03 -34.17 2.26
N ASN A 841 20.87 -34.14 1.21
CA ASN A 841 21.32 -35.33 0.51
C ASN A 841 22.63 -35.88 1.10
N ASN A 842 23.50 -34.98 1.57
CA ASN A 842 24.80 -35.31 2.12
C ASN A 842 25.14 -34.40 3.31
N ILE A 843 24.75 -34.80 4.52
CA ILE A 843 25.04 -34.06 5.75
C ILE A 843 26.55 -33.89 6.00
N ASN A 844 27.39 -34.72 5.40
CA ASN A 844 28.84 -34.67 5.52
C ASN A 844 29.48 -33.62 4.60
N GLN A 845 28.72 -33.03 3.67
CA GLN A 845 29.24 -32.13 2.63
C GLN A 845 29.95 -30.89 3.22
N SER A 846 31.18 -30.65 2.74
CA SER A 846 31.95 -29.42 2.89
C SER A 846 31.96 -28.63 1.57
N ASN A 847 32.29 -27.35 1.62
CA ASN A 847 32.49 -26.52 0.43
C ASN A 847 33.95 -26.03 0.34
N PRO A 848 34.77 -26.59 -0.57
CA PRO A 848 36.18 -26.20 -0.73
C PRO A 848 36.39 -24.71 -0.97
N SER A 849 35.41 -23.99 -1.54
CA SER A 849 35.51 -22.54 -1.74
C SER A 849 35.48 -21.76 -0.42
N GLY A 850 34.64 -22.16 0.54
CA GLY A 850 34.59 -21.58 1.89
C GLY A 850 35.90 -21.82 2.65
N VAL A 851 36.45 -23.03 2.55
CA VAL A 851 37.76 -23.38 3.11
C VAL A 851 38.87 -22.50 2.52
N CYS A 852 38.90 -22.32 1.20
CA CYS A 852 39.87 -21.42 0.55
C CYS A 852 39.75 -19.97 1.05
N ALA A 853 38.52 -19.45 1.14
CA ALA A 853 38.28 -18.08 1.58
C ALA A 853 38.82 -17.83 2.99
N MET A 854 38.64 -18.78 3.91
CA MET A 854 39.14 -18.67 5.28
C MET A 854 40.64 -18.93 5.39
N ALA A 855 41.16 -19.93 4.66
CA ALA A 855 42.59 -20.27 4.65
C ALA A 855 43.47 -19.11 4.16
N LEU A 856 42.97 -18.33 3.19
CA LEU A 856 43.72 -17.23 2.59
C LEU A 856 43.40 -15.86 3.22
N HIS A 857 42.42 -15.77 4.12
CA HIS A 857 42.07 -14.52 4.80
C HIS A 857 43.27 -13.95 5.55
N GLY A 858 43.58 -12.66 5.33
CA GLY A 858 44.71 -11.99 5.98
C GLY A 858 46.10 -12.44 5.52
N LYS A 859 46.21 -13.26 4.47
CA LYS A 859 47.51 -13.68 3.91
C LYS A 859 48.01 -12.70 2.84
N THR A 860 49.33 -12.58 2.74
CA THR A 860 50.00 -11.93 1.62
C THR A 860 50.39 -12.99 0.59
N LEU A 861 49.83 -12.89 -0.62
CA LEU A 861 50.06 -13.78 -1.75
C LEU A 861 50.69 -12.99 -2.90
N GLY A 862 51.95 -13.25 -3.22
CA GLY A 862 52.71 -12.43 -4.17
C GLY A 862 52.81 -10.98 -3.66
N ILE A 863 52.27 -10.03 -4.44
CA ILE A 863 52.20 -8.61 -4.04
C ILE A 863 50.83 -8.21 -3.49
N GLY A 864 49.92 -9.15 -3.27
CA GLY A 864 48.56 -8.89 -2.82
C GLY A 864 48.30 -9.29 -1.37
N PHE A 865 47.53 -8.49 -0.65
CA PHE A 865 46.96 -8.82 0.65
C PHE A 865 45.48 -9.19 0.50
N VAL A 866 45.10 -10.33 1.06
CA VAL A 866 43.78 -10.93 0.89
C VAL A 866 42.85 -10.59 2.05
N GLN A 867 41.69 -10.06 1.72
CA GLN A 867 40.49 -10.07 2.57
C GLN A 867 39.47 -11.02 1.97
N SER A 868 38.63 -11.63 2.79
CA SER A 868 37.64 -12.59 2.30
C SER A 868 36.25 -12.39 2.89
N MET A 869 35.24 -12.84 2.16
CA MET A 869 33.84 -12.92 2.60
C MET A 869 33.29 -14.33 2.38
N ILE A 870 32.39 -14.78 3.28
CA ILE A 870 31.70 -16.06 3.15
C ILE A 870 30.26 -15.83 2.69
N ILE A 871 29.86 -16.45 1.60
CA ILE A 871 28.61 -16.20 0.88
C ILE A 871 27.62 -17.35 1.13
N PRO A 872 26.36 -17.06 1.50
CA PRO A 872 25.34 -18.09 1.67
C PRO A 872 24.92 -18.70 0.34
N VAL A 873 24.58 -20.00 0.36
CA VAL A 873 23.95 -20.68 -0.78
C VAL A 873 22.42 -20.50 -0.67
N ARG A 874 21.95 -19.25 -0.84
CA ARG A 874 20.54 -18.85 -0.70
C ARG A 874 20.16 -17.76 -1.71
N TYR A 875 19.19 -18.01 -2.59
CA TYR A 875 18.71 -17.03 -3.57
C TYR A 875 18.11 -15.78 -2.92
N ARG A 876 17.49 -15.91 -1.75
CA ARG A 876 16.92 -14.78 -1.01
C ARG A 876 17.96 -13.70 -0.73
N ASP A 877 19.19 -14.08 -0.39
CA ASP A 877 20.27 -13.16 -0.05
C ASP A 877 20.77 -12.39 -1.29
N PHE A 878 20.63 -12.96 -2.49
CA PHE A 878 20.91 -12.28 -3.75
C PHE A 878 19.74 -11.37 -4.18
N ASP A 879 18.49 -11.77 -3.93
CA ASP A 879 17.32 -11.08 -4.47
C ASP A 879 16.66 -10.05 -3.54
N GLY A 880 16.92 -10.14 -2.23
CA GLY A 880 16.16 -9.42 -1.20
C GLY A 880 14.68 -9.85 -1.12
N ASN A 881 14.32 -11.02 -1.67
CA ASN A 881 12.94 -11.50 -1.81
C ASN A 881 12.71 -12.82 -1.07
N TYR A 882 11.61 -12.88 -0.31
CA TYR A 882 11.18 -14.04 0.48
C TYR A 882 10.35 -15.06 -0.31
N ASN A 883 9.94 -14.73 -1.55
CA ASN A 883 9.17 -15.65 -2.35
C ASN A 883 10.06 -16.82 -2.83
N PRO A 884 9.66 -18.08 -2.58
CA PRO A 884 10.47 -19.24 -2.91
C PRO A 884 10.64 -19.48 -4.42
N LYS A 885 9.83 -18.83 -5.27
CA LYS A 885 9.78 -19.09 -6.72
C LYS A 885 10.04 -17.87 -7.59
N VAL A 886 10.13 -16.66 -7.04
CA VAL A 886 10.39 -15.43 -7.82
C VAL A 886 11.31 -14.47 -7.07
N GLY A 887 12.09 -13.69 -7.82
CA GLY A 887 13.02 -12.68 -7.30
C GLY A 887 13.92 -12.20 -8.45
N VAL A 888 14.29 -10.92 -8.44
CA VAL A 888 15.17 -10.25 -9.43
C VAL A 888 15.63 -8.88 -8.89
N GLY A 889 15.81 -8.80 -7.57
CA GLY A 889 16.18 -7.58 -6.85
C GLY A 889 17.66 -7.50 -6.49
N ASN A 890 18.02 -6.44 -5.78
CA ASN A 890 19.36 -6.28 -5.19
C ASN A 890 19.48 -7.12 -3.91
N GLY A 891 20.70 -7.51 -3.57
CA GLY A 891 21.02 -8.20 -2.32
C GLY A 891 22.47 -8.00 -1.91
N ILE A 892 23.05 -9.01 -1.26
CA ILE A 892 24.37 -8.94 -0.61
C ILE A 892 25.50 -8.47 -1.55
N ILE A 893 25.40 -8.75 -2.85
CA ILE A 893 26.41 -8.35 -3.83
C ILE A 893 26.39 -6.84 -4.03
N GLU A 894 25.21 -6.28 -4.25
CA GLU A 894 25.02 -4.84 -4.45
C GLU A 894 25.25 -4.04 -3.16
N ASP A 895 24.91 -4.63 -2.01
CA ASP A 895 24.97 -3.96 -0.70
C ASP A 895 26.38 -3.95 -0.10
N TYR A 896 27.18 -5.01 -0.28
CA TYR A 896 28.47 -5.18 0.42
C TYR A 896 29.69 -5.32 -0.50
N ILE A 897 29.54 -5.92 -1.68
CA ILE A 897 30.68 -6.18 -2.58
C ILE A 897 30.83 -5.07 -3.63
N ALA A 898 29.74 -4.63 -4.26
CA ALA A 898 29.76 -3.57 -5.25
C ALA A 898 30.34 -2.25 -4.71
N PRO A 899 30.11 -1.84 -3.44
CA PRO A 899 30.75 -0.65 -2.88
C PRO A 899 32.27 -0.74 -2.76
N LEU A 900 32.85 -1.94 -2.75
CA LEU A 900 34.30 -2.16 -2.72
C LEU A 900 34.94 -2.06 -4.12
N ILE A 901 34.14 -1.93 -5.18
CA ILE A 901 34.61 -1.68 -6.55
C ILE A 901 34.86 -0.19 -6.73
N GLY A 902 36.13 0.19 -6.82
CA GLY A 902 36.50 1.58 -7.00
C GLY A 902 37.99 1.86 -6.97
N LYS A 903 38.33 3.11 -6.62
CA LYS A 903 39.70 3.56 -6.37
C LYS A 903 39.75 4.25 -5.02
N GLY A 904 40.78 3.97 -4.22
CA GLY A 904 41.01 4.61 -2.92
C GLY A 904 41.40 3.62 -1.83
N PRO A 905 41.66 4.11 -0.61
CA PRO A 905 42.22 3.30 0.48
C PRO A 905 41.28 2.17 0.93
N ASN A 906 39.96 2.35 0.80
CA ASN A 906 38.94 1.40 1.27
C ASN A 906 38.35 0.51 0.16
N HIS A 907 38.88 0.58 -1.06
CA HIS A 907 38.41 -0.24 -2.19
C HIS A 907 39.40 -1.37 -2.49
N ALA A 908 38.88 -2.50 -2.97
CA ALA A 908 39.72 -3.56 -3.50
C ALA A 908 40.41 -3.12 -4.80
N ASP A 909 41.52 -3.74 -5.14
CA ASP A 909 42.17 -3.62 -6.45
C ASP A 909 41.71 -4.73 -7.41
N VAL A 910 41.26 -5.87 -6.88
CA VAL A 910 40.68 -6.98 -7.65
C VAL A 910 39.68 -7.75 -6.78
N ILE A 911 38.61 -8.26 -7.39
CA ILE A 911 37.66 -9.16 -6.74
C ILE A 911 37.66 -10.52 -7.46
N ILE A 912 37.95 -11.59 -6.71
CA ILE A 912 37.97 -12.97 -7.21
C ILE A 912 36.93 -13.77 -6.46
N THR A 913 35.87 -14.15 -7.14
CA THR A 913 34.80 -14.96 -6.54
C THR A 913 35.13 -16.44 -6.71
N ILE A 914 35.07 -17.25 -5.65
CA ILE A 914 35.47 -18.67 -5.68
C ILE A 914 34.24 -19.54 -5.41
N SER A 915 34.04 -20.58 -6.22
CA SER A 915 32.92 -21.53 -6.08
C SER A 915 33.39 -22.96 -6.27
N GLN A 916 32.64 -23.91 -5.73
CA GLN A 916 32.82 -25.33 -6.04
C GLN A 916 32.26 -25.67 -7.43
N SER A 917 32.99 -26.48 -8.20
CA SER A 917 32.61 -27.01 -9.52
C SER A 917 32.44 -28.53 -9.49
N GLY A 918 32.52 -29.21 -10.64
CA GLY A 918 32.55 -30.67 -10.75
C GLY A 918 33.86 -31.31 -10.27
N TYR A 919 33.92 -32.64 -10.30
CA TYR A 919 35.10 -33.40 -9.89
C TYR A 919 36.34 -33.04 -10.71
N GLY A 920 37.43 -32.69 -10.04
CA GLY A 920 38.71 -32.36 -10.69
C GLY A 920 38.74 -31.05 -11.47
N ASN A 921 37.64 -30.28 -11.51
CA ASN A 921 37.53 -29.07 -12.32
C ASN A 921 38.13 -27.84 -11.62
N TYR A 922 39.18 -27.26 -12.20
CA TYR A 922 39.74 -25.98 -11.77
C TYR A 922 39.69 -24.96 -12.90
N ASN A 923 38.74 -24.03 -12.83
CA ASN A 923 38.41 -23.13 -13.93
C ASN A 923 38.50 -21.66 -13.52
N ILE A 924 39.31 -20.88 -14.22
CA ILE A 924 39.10 -19.43 -14.31
C ILE A 924 38.01 -19.22 -15.35
N ASP A 925 36.79 -18.92 -14.91
CA ASP A 925 35.63 -18.88 -15.80
C ASP A 925 35.60 -17.61 -16.63
N ARG A 926 35.53 -17.79 -17.94
CA ARG A 926 35.54 -16.70 -18.91
C ARG A 926 34.25 -15.89 -18.92
N PHE A 927 33.06 -16.51 -18.86
CA PHE A 927 31.81 -15.80 -19.10
C PHE A 927 30.75 -16.04 -18.02
N ALA A 928 30.19 -14.93 -17.52
CA ALA A 928 28.99 -14.89 -16.69
C ALA A 928 27.76 -14.52 -17.53
N THR A 929 26.58 -14.96 -17.12
CA THR A 929 25.31 -14.64 -17.78
C THR A 929 24.26 -14.10 -16.82
N ILE A 930 23.34 -13.29 -17.34
CA ILE A 930 22.18 -12.84 -16.57
C ILE A 930 21.21 -13.99 -16.24
N ASN A 931 21.28 -15.10 -16.96
CA ASN A 931 20.29 -16.17 -16.82
C ASN A 931 20.49 -16.99 -15.54
N ARG A 932 19.37 -17.43 -14.96
CA ARG A 932 19.26 -18.27 -13.77
C ARG A 932 18.79 -19.68 -14.10
N GLY A 933 19.21 -20.64 -13.30
CA GLY A 933 18.76 -22.02 -13.33
C GLY A 933 19.38 -22.81 -12.19
N GLY A 934 19.51 -24.13 -12.36
CA GLY A 934 20.16 -25.00 -11.39
C GLY A 934 19.23 -25.54 -10.29
N TRP A 935 19.82 -25.89 -9.15
CA TRP A 935 19.18 -26.68 -8.10
C TRP A 935 18.46 -25.83 -7.05
N SER A 936 17.83 -26.50 -6.08
CA SER A 936 17.35 -25.86 -4.86
C SER A 936 18.52 -25.36 -4.02
N ASP A 937 18.38 -24.15 -3.48
CA ASP A 937 19.29 -23.57 -2.51
C ASP A 937 19.14 -24.22 -1.13
N ASN A 938 19.91 -23.76 -0.13
CA ASN A 938 19.87 -24.32 1.22
C ASN A 938 18.51 -24.12 1.94
N MET A 939 17.66 -23.22 1.45
CA MET A 939 16.30 -23.01 1.95
C MET A 939 15.27 -23.87 1.19
N GLY A 940 15.70 -24.66 0.21
CA GLY A 940 14.84 -25.44 -0.68
C GLY A 940 14.23 -24.61 -1.80
N PHE A 941 14.73 -23.40 -2.07
CA PHE A 941 14.16 -22.49 -3.06
C PHE A 941 14.83 -22.65 -4.42
N THR A 942 14.06 -22.47 -5.49
CA THR A 942 14.56 -22.47 -6.87
C THR A 942 14.22 -21.14 -7.55
N ARG A 943 14.80 -20.91 -8.72
CA ARG A 943 14.37 -19.83 -9.61
C ARG A 943 13.83 -20.41 -10.91
N PRO A 944 12.89 -19.72 -11.57
CA PRO A 944 12.41 -20.15 -12.87
C PRO A 944 13.60 -20.24 -13.81
N GLU A 945 13.68 -21.34 -14.54
CA GLU A 945 14.75 -21.57 -15.50
C GLU A 945 14.75 -20.43 -16.54
N ASN A 946 15.94 -19.94 -16.87
CA ASN A 946 16.18 -18.82 -17.76
C ASN A 946 15.61 -17.47 -17.29
N SER A 947 15.26 -17.32 -16.01
CA SER A 947 14.92 -16.01 -15.43
C SER A 947 16.16 -15.12 -15.27
N ASN A 948 15.96 -13.81 -15.18
CA ASN A 948 17.07 -12.86 -15.05
C ASN A 948 17.58 -12.75 -13.60
N SER A 949 18.89 -12.61 -13.47
CA SER A 949 19.59 -12.35 -12.21
C SER A 949 19.22 -11.02 -11.58
N VAL A 950 19.15 -9.97 -12.38
CA VAL A 950 18.85 -8.62 -11.93
C VAL A 950 18.22 -7.84 -13.08
N TYR A 951 17.53 -6.75 -12.79
CA TYR A 951 17.02 -5.87 -13.84
C TYR A 951 18.12 -5.07 -14.54
N LEU A 952 18.08 -5.08 -15.89
CA LEU A 952 18.88 -4.21 -16.76
C LEU A 952 18.05 -2.98 -17.12
N ASN A 953 18.14 -1.94 -16.29
CA ASN A 953 17.24 -0.78 -16.32
C ASN A 953 17.65 0.29 -17.34
N LEU A 954 18.84 0.19 -17.94
CA LEU A 954 19.32 1.16 -18.92
C LEU A 954 19.34 0.55 -20.34
N PRO A 955 18.95 1.31 -21.39
CA PRO A 955 18.96 0.81 -22.77
C PRO A 955 20.31 0.21 -23.22
N LYS A 956 21.42 0.78 -22.75
CA LYS A 956 22.80 0.32 -23.04
C LYS A 956 23.24 -0.89 -22.21
N GLU A 957 22.48 -1.31 -21.20
CA GLU A 957 22.78 -2.53 -20.43
C GLU A 957 22.33 -3.79 -21.16
N LYS A 958 21.48 -3.68 -22.19
CA LYS A 958 21.02 -4.84 -22.99
C LYS A 958 22.15 -5.62 -23.67
N ASP A 959 23.33 -5.02 -23.82
CA ASP A 959 24.51 -5.70 -24.34
C ASP A 959 25.26 -6.55 -23.31
N LEU A 960 24.96 -6.36 -22.00
CA LEU A 960 25.59 -7.00 -20.84
C LEU A 960 24.87 -8.27 -20.39
N ILE A 961 24.10 -8.91 -21.26
CA ILE A 961 23.52 -10.24 -21.01
C ILE A 961 24.64 -11.24 -20.69
N TRP A 962 25.81 -11.04 -21.30
CA TRP A 962 27.03 -11.82 -21.08
C TRP A 962 28.15 -10.87 -20.70
N ILE A 963 28.92 -11.23 -19.66
CA ILE A 963 30.02 -10.41 -19.18
C ILE A 963 31.27 -11.30 -19.05
N GLU A 964 32.37 -10.87 -19.67
CA GLU A 964 33.64 -11.59 -19.64
C GLU A 964 34.42 -11.29 -18.34
N THR A 965 35.13 -12.28 -17.81
CA THR A 965 36.13 -12.07 -16.76
C THR A 965 37.25 -11.17 -17.26
N THR A 966 37.85 -10.40 -16.36
CA THR A 966 39.04 -9.61 -16.65
C THR A 966 40.25 -10.10 -15.84
N LEU A 967 40.17 -11.30 -15.27
CA LEU A 967 41.30 -11.90 -14.56
C LEU A 967 42.42 -12.25 -15.55
N PRO A 968 43.71 -12.10 -15.15
CA PRO A 968 44.82 -12.37 -16.05
C PRO A 968 44.84 -13.83 -16.52
N LYS A 969 44.99 -14.06 -17.83
CA LYS A 969 45.25 -15.40 -18.38
C LYS A 969 46.51 -16.05 -17.78
N ALA A 970 47.45 -15.24 -17.31
CA ALA A 970 48.66 -15.70 -16.61
C ALA A 970 48.36 -16.49 -15.33
N MET A 971 47.16 -16.36 -14.75
CA MET A 971 46.70 -17.25 -13.67
C MET A 971 46.68 -18.71 -14.12
N VAL A 972 46.72 -19.00 -15.42
CA VAL A 972 46.85 -20.34 -15.97
C VAL A 972 48.27 -20.51 -16.53
N MET A 973 49.04 -21.46 -15.99
CA MET A 973 50.41 -21.75 -16.42
C MET A 973 50.43 -22.29 -17.87
N ASN A 974 51.25 -21.68 -18.75
CA ASN A 974 51.52 -22.11 -20.14
C ASN A 974 50.26 -22.48 -20.95
N GLY A 975 49.36 -21.51 -21.14
CA GLY A 975 48.06 -21.66 -21.83
C GLY A 975 48.14 -22.05 -23.32
N GLY A 976 48.40 -23.33 -23.59
CA GLY A 976 48.30 -23.95 -24.92
C GLY A 976 48.17 -25.48 -24.84
N ILE A 977 48.23 -26.16 -25.99
CA ILE A 977 48.10 -27.63 -26.22
C ILE A 977 48.91 -28.54 -25.28
N ASN A 978 49.92 -28.03 -24.58
CA ASN A 978 50.82 -28.78 -23.68
C ASN A 978 50.73 -28.32 -22.23
N GLN A 979 49.55 -27.88 -21.79
CA GLN A 979 49.34 -27.48 -20.41
C GLN A 979 49.83 -28.56 -19.43
N GLN A 980 50.69 -28.16 -18.49
CA GLN A 980 51.21 -29.03 -17.44
C GLN A 980 50.40 -28.82 -16.16
N PRO A 981 50.24 -29.87 -15.34
CA PRO A 981 49.64 -29.70 -14.04
C PRO A 981 50.59 -28.90 -13.12
N ASP A 982 50.04 -28.37 -12.05
CA ASP A 982 50.81 -27.70 -11.01
C ASP A 982 51.58 -28.68 -10.11
N ASN A 983 52.26 -28.14 -9.09
CA ASN A 983 53.05 -28.93 -8.14
C ASN A 983 52.22 -29.98 -7.39
N TRP A 984 50.90 -29.83 -7.38
CA TRP A 984 49.95 -30.72 -6.72
C TRP A 984 49.19 -31.62 -7.69
N LYS A 985 49.61 -31.64 -8.96
CA LYS A 985 49.03 -32.40 -10.06
C LYS A 985 47.66 -31.90 -10.52
N HIS A 986 47.29 -30.65 -10.25
CA HIS A 986 46.05 -30.04 -10.72
C HIS A 986 46.23 -29.27 -12.03
N PHE A 987 45.27 -29.41 -12.95
CA PHE A 987 45.20 -28.61 -14.18
C PHE A 987 44.26 -27.43 -13.95
N VAL A 988 44.76 -26.19 -13.93
CA VAL A 988 43.91 -24.99 -13.82
C VAL A 988 43.73 -24.37 -15.20
N VAL A 989 42.51 -24.24 -15.68
CA VAL A 989 42.23 -23.86 -17.08
C VAL A 989 41.49 -22.53 -17.17
N TYR A 990 41.60 -21.85 -18.31
CA TYR A 990 40.80 -20.65 -18.60
C TYR A 990 39.55 -21.07 -19.37
N ALA A 991 38.45 -21.32 -18.63
CA ALA A 991 37.33 -22.09 -19.14
C ALA A 991 36.38 -21.27 -20.02
N GLN A 992 36.07 -21.81 -21.20
CA GLN A 992 35.09 -21.27 -22.14
C GLN A 992 34.18 -22.40 -22.63
N HIS A 993 32.96 -22.45 -22.12
CA HIS A 993 31.90 -23.37 -22.57
C HIS A 993 30.53 -22.69 -22.43
N TYR A 994 29.52 -23.22 -23.13
CA TYR A 994 28.17 -22.68 -23.18
C TYR A 994 27.11 -23.78 -23.28
N SER A 995 25.96 -23.59 -22.64
CA SER A 995 24.77 -24.45 -22.82
C SER A 995 23.64 -23.69 -23.54
N VAL A 996 22.77 -24.39 -24.26
CA VAL A 996 21.63 -23.82 -25.02
C VAL A 996 20.28 -24.36 -24.54
N ASP A 997 19.20 -23.60 -24.77
CA ASP A 997 17.81 -23.95 -24.41
C ASP A 997 17.32 -25.23 -25.16
N GLY A 998 16.85 -26.24 -24.42
CA GLY A 998 16.38 -27.56 -24.91
C GLY A 998 17.42 -28.70 -24.86
N ASN A 999 16.96 -29.97 -24.85
CA ASN A 999 17.84 -31.15 -24.93
C ASN A 999 18.86 -31.00 -26.07
N PRO A 1000 20.14 -31.41 -25.88
CA PRO A 1000 21.20 -31.10 -26.82
C PRO A 1000 20.82 -31.62 -28.21
N PRO A 1001 20.84 -30.77 -29.26
CA PRO A 1001 20.80 -31.30 -30.61
C PRO A 1001 22.15 -31.95 -30.87
N SER A 1002 22.12 -33.18 -31.34
CA SER A 1002 23.21 -33.99 -31.88
C SER A 1002 23.92 -33.35 -33.11
N ILE A 1003 23.89 -32.02 -33.25
CA ILE A 1003 24.23 -31.29 -34.47
C ILE A 1003 25.23 -30.14 -34.22
N ILE A 1004 25.45 -29.72 -32.96
CA ILE A 1004 26.61 -28.85 -32.66
C ILE A 1004 27.83 -29.78 -32.53
N PRO A 1005 28.95 -29.53 -33.25
CA PRO A 1005 30.16 -30.30 -33.08
C PRO A 1005 30.73 -30.14 -31.67
N GLU A 1006 30.98 -31.25 -30.99
CA GLU A 1006 31.48 -31.36 -29.60
C GLU A 1006 32.71 -30.46 -29.33
N SER A 1007 33.49 -30.18 -30.38
CA SER A 1007 34.66 -29.28 -30.37
C SER A 1007 34.33 -27.81 -30.09
N LEU A 1008 33.07 -27.39 -30.10
CA LEU A 1008 32.65 -25.99 -29.95
C LEU A 1008 31.95 -25.67 -28.61
N TYR A 1009 31.70 -26.65 -27.74
CA TYR A 1009 30.97 -26.41 -26.47
C TYR A 1009 31.42 -27.21 -25.25
N GLU A 1010 32.24 -28.26 -25.34
CA GLU A 1010 32.65 -29.01 -24.14
C GLU A 1010 34.16 -29.05 -23.90
N MET A 1011 34.58 -28.39 -22.81
CA MET A 1011 35.79 -28.75 -22.09
C MET A 1011 35.51 -30.05 -21.31
N ARG A 1012 35.96 -31.20 -21.82
CA ARG A 1012 35.82 -32.49 -21.15
C ARG A 1012 37.02 -32.80 -20.26
N TRP A 1013 36.75 -33.32 -19.08
CA TRP A 1013 37.75 -33.85 -18.15
C TRP A 1013 37.85 -35.36 -18.30
N ASP A 1014 39.07 -35.90 -18.25
CA ASP A 1014 39.29 -37.35 -18.24
C ASP A 1014 39.21 -37.89 -16.82
N TYR A 1015 38.04 -38.41 -16.46
CA TYR A 1015 37.76 -38.93 -15.13
C TYR A 1015 38.38 -40.31 -14.85
N GLY A 1016 39.06 -40.93 -15.82
CA GLY A 1016 39.73 -42.23 -15.67
C GLY A 1016 41.18 -42.15 -15.16
N LEU A 1017 41.70 -40.95 -14.89
CA LEU A 1017 43.10 -40.72 -14.46
C LEU A 1017 43.15 -40.05 -13.08
N ASP A 1018 44.15 -40.42 -12.27
CA ASP A 1018 44.36 -39.89 -10.89
C ASP A 1018 44.52 -38.35 -10.79
N ASN A 1019 44.79 -37.67 -11.91
CA ASN A 1019 45.05 -36.23 -11.98
C ASN A 1019 44.00 -35.45 -12.81
N PHE A 1020 42.90 -36.10 -13.25
CA PHE A 1020 41.81 -35.48 -14.01
C PHE A 1020 42.29 -34.50 -15.09
N LYS A 1021 42.86 -35.00 -16.19
CA LYS A 1021 43.42 -34.14 -17.25
C LYS A 1021 42.32 -33.64 -18.20
N PRO A 1022 42.34 -32.40 -18.73
CA PRO A 1022 41.46 -32.01 -19.82
C PRO A 1022 41.73 -32.85 -21.09
N ARG A 1023 40.69 -33.44 -21.70
CA ARG A 1023 40.79 -34.35 -22.85
C ARG A 1023 41.23 -33.69 -24.16
N ASN A 1024 41.02 -32.37 -24.32
CA ASN A 1024 41.38 -31.60 -25.53
C ASN A 1024 41.89 -30.20 -25.15
N PRO A 1025 43.19 -29.99 -24.88
CA PRO A 1025 43.75 -28.67 -24.59
C PRO A 1025 43.93 -27.75 -25.83
N GLY A 1026 43.53 -28.20 -27.04
CA GLY A 1026 44.01 -27.65 -28.31
C GLY A 1026 43.12 -26.74 -29.13
N GLU A 1027 41.86 -26.51 -28.76
CA GLU A 1027 41.00 -25.54 -29.46
C GLU A 1027 40.26 -24.66 -28.45
N ILE A 1028 40.98 -23.76 -27.78
CA ILE A 1028 40.37 -22.67 -27.00
C ILE A 1028 41.05 -21.34 -27.37
N LEU A 1029 40.88 -20.95 -28.63
CA LEU A 1029 40.99 -19.57 -29.10
C LEU A 1029 39.91 -19.36 -30.15
N ILE A 1030 38.71 -18.93 -29.73
CA ILE A 1030 37.75 -18.32 -30.65
C ILE A 1030 37.53 -16.88 -30.20
N ASP A 1031 38.00 -16.00 -31.08
CA ASP A 1031 37.79 -14.56 -31.11
C ASP A 1031 36.32 -14.25 -31.48
N THR A 1032 35.88 -13.14 -30.91
CA THR A 1032 34.60 -12.46 -30.87
C THR A 1032 33.68 -12.55 -32.10
N LYS A 1033 32.47 -13.11 -31.93
CA LYS A 1033 31.18 -12.51 -32.37
C LYS A 1033 29.96 -13.33 -31.88
N LYS A 1034 28.97 -12.61 -31.36
CA LYS A 1034 27.68 -13.10 -30.82
C LYS A 1034 26.82 -13.79 -31.90
N THR A 1035 27.13 -15.04 -32.28
CA THR A 1035 26.20 -16.06 -32.84
C THR A 1035 27.02 -17.31 -33.19
N LEU A 1036 26.64 -18.50 -32.68
CA LEU A 1036 27.21 -19.76 -33.16
C LEU A 1036 26.73 -19.99 -34.60
N ILE A 1037 27.66 -20.02 -35.55
CA ILE A 1037 27.43 -20.45 -36.93
C ILE A 1037 28.02 -21.87 -37.03
N ASP A 1038 27.33 -22.82 -37.67
CA ASP A 1038 27.90 -24.16 -37.85
C ASP A 1038 29.13 -24.15 -38.78
N ARG A 1039 29.86 -25.27 -38.89
CA ARG A 1039 31.07 -25.40 -39.74
C ARG A 1039 30.84 -25.07 -41.22
N ASN A 1040 29.59 -24.97 -41.67
CA ASN A 1040 29.21 -24.67 -43.04
C ASN A 1040 28.72 -23.23 -43.24
N GLY A 1041 28.85 -22.36 -42.23
CA GLY A 1041 28.42 -20.98 -42.35
C GLY A 1041 26.90 -20.78 -42.24
N GLN A 1042 26.13 -21.80 -41.81
CA GLN A 1042 24.67 -21.72 -41.70
C GLN A 1042 24.20 -21.54 -40.25
N ASN A 1043 23.11 -20.79 -40.10
CA ASN A 1043 22.53 -20.37 -38.83
C ASN A 1043 21.59 -21.47 -38.27
N ASN A 1044 22.11 -22.68 -38.07
CA ASN A 1044 21.32 -23.86 -37.69
C ASN A 1044 21.07 -24.01 -36.17
N LEU A 1045 21.06 -22.90 -35.42
CA LEU A 1045 20.56 -22.88 -34.03
C LEU A 1045 19.03 -22.88 -33.98
N LEU A 1046 18.33 -23.57 -34.87
CA LEU A 1046 16.87 -23.61 -34.87
C LEU A 1046 16.38 -24.84 -34.08
N ASP A 1047 15.33 -24.70 -33.26
CA ASP A 1047 14.60 -25.85 -32.72
C ASP A 1047 13.78 -26.53 -33.83
N SER A 1048 13.08 -27.62 -33.53
CA SER A 1048 12.21 -28.34 -34.49
C SER A 1048 11.09 -27.48 -35.10
N ASN A 1049 10.88 -26.26 -34.59
CA ASN A 1049 9.88 -25.29 -35.00
C ASN A 1049 10.49 -24.05 -35.69
N ASN A 1050 11.76 -24.10 -36.12
CA ASN A 1050 12.46 -22.97 -36.76
C ASN A 1050 12.68 -21.74 -35.86
N SER A 1051 12.81 -21.92 -34.54
CA SER A 1051 13.06 -20.85 -33.55
C SER A 1051 14.54 -20.79 -33.15
N LYS A 1052 15.16 -19.59 -33.10
CA LYS A 1052 16.55 -19.43 -32.61
C LYS A 1052 16.71 -19.93 -31.17
N ARG A 1053 17.55 -20.93 -30.94
CA ARG A 1053 17.98 -21.43 -29.63
C ARG A 1053 18.79 -20.38 -28.90
N ARG A 1054 18.51 -20.21 -27.61
CA ARG A 1054 19.18 -19.23 -26.74
C ARG A 1054 20.33 -19.89 -26.02
N ILE A 1055 21.45 -19.19 -25.86
CA ILE A 1055 22.50 -19.59 -24.92
C ILE A 1055 21.98 -19.26 -23.53
N ILE A 1056 21.96 -20.25 -22.64
CA ILE A 1056 21.36 -20.16 -21.30
C ILE A 1056 22.39 -20.18 -20.18
N GLU A 1057 23.59 -20.71 -20.42
CA GLU A 1057 24.65 -20.90 -19.42
C GLU A 1057 26.03 -20.70 -20.06
N GLY A 1058 26.97 -20.12 -19.32
CA GLY A 1058 28.38 -20.00 -19.70
C GLY A 1058 29.29 -20.78 -18.76
N SER A 1059 30.59 -20.51 -18.77
CA SER A 1059 31.53 -21.21 -17.88
C SER A 1059 31.29 -20.95 -16.39
N GLY A 1060 30.67 -19.81 -16.05
CA GLY A 1060 30.19 -19.53 -14.68
C GLY A 1060 29.00 -20.37 -14.22
N SER A 1061 28.45 -21.25 -15.05
CA SER A 1061 27.18 -21.96 -14.86
C SER A 1061 25.93 -21.05 -14.93
N ASN A 1062 24.77 -21.51 -14.45
CA ASN A 1062 23.53 -20.75 -14.30
C ASN A 1062 22.95 -20.81 -12.86
N TYR A 1063 23.66 -21.41 -11.91
CA TYR A 1063 23.28 -21.49 -10.48
C TYR A 1063 23.86 -20.30 -9.66
N LEU A 1064 23.93 -20.41 -8.33
CA LEU A 1064 24.40 -19.34 -7.43
C LEU A 1064 25.87 -18.93 -7.63
N SER A 1065 26.71 -19.80 -8.22
CA SER A 1065 28.07 -19.43 -8.65
C SER A 1065 28.05 -18.39 -9.78
N ASN A 1066 27.13 -18.54 -10.73
CA ASN A 1066 26.89 -17.55 -11.78
C ASN A 1066 26.27 -16.27 -11.22
N GLU A 1067 25.37 -16.37 -10.23
CA GLU A 1067 24.77 -15.19 -9.58
C GLU A 1067 25.83 -14.22 -9.05
N ILE A 1068 26.77 -14.73 -8.25
CA ILE A 1068 27.84 -13.89 -7.71
C ILE A 1068 28.78 -13.39 -8.81
N PHE A 1069 29.15 -14.26 -9.76
CA PHE A 1069 30.05 -13.87 -10.85
C PHE A 1069 29.44 -12.76 -11.71
N TYR A 1070 28.20 -12.96 -12.19
CA TYR A 1070 27.51 -12.02 -13.05
C TYR A 1070 27.28 -10.68 -12.36
N ARG A 1071 26.81 -10.67 -11.11
CA ARG A 1071 26.48 -9.43 -10.40
C ARG A 1071 27.73 -8.61 -10.05
N VAL A 1072 28.81 -9.25 -9.62
CA VAL A 1072 30.11 -8.57 -9.42
C VAL A 1072 30.64 -8.02 -10.76
N ALA A 1073 30.54 -8.80 -11.84
CA ALA A 1073 30.97 -8.35 -13.16
C ALA A 1073 30.09 -7.20 -13.70
N LEU A 1074 28.78 -7.22 -13.45
CA LEU A 1074 27.86 -6.14 -13.81
C LEU A 1074 28.15 -4.86 -13.01
N ALA A 1075 28.41 -4.98 -11.70
CA ALA A 1075 28.81 -3.85 -10.87
C ALA A 1075 30.13 -3.22 -11.37
N ARG A 1076 31.10 -4.04 -11.75
CA ARG A 1076 32.33 -3.61 -12.44
C ARG A 1076 32.02 -2.85 -13.74
N GLU A 1077 31.20 -3.40 -14.63
CA GLU A 1077 30.86 -2.73 -15.91
C GLU A 1077 30.14 -1.40 -15.69
N ARG A 1078 29.22 -1.35 -14.72
CA ARG A 1078 28.55 -0.10 -14.30
C ARG A 1078 29.54 0.94 -13.78
N TRP A 1079 30.51 0.52 -12.96
CA TRP A 1079 31.57 1.40 -12.46
C TRP A 1079 32.50 1.90 -13.57
N ASN A 1080 33.01 0.99 -14.42
CA ASN A 1080 33.87 1.32 -15.57
C ASN A 1080 33.20 2.33 -16.49
N LYS A 1081 31.91 2.14 -16.78
CA LYS A 1081 31.12 3.04 -17.62
C LYS A 1081 30.93 4.43 -17.01
N LYS A 1082 30.78 4.50 -15.68
CA LYS A 1082 30.67 5.77 -14.95
C LYS A 1082 32.02 6.51 -14.87
N HIS A 1083 33.14 5.79 -15.02
CA HIS A 1083 34.48 6.34 -14.90
C HIS A 1083 35.38 5.95 -16.10
N PRO A 1084 35.04 6.39 -17.32
CA PRO A 1084 35.73 5.95 -18.55
C PRO A 1084 37.20 6.40 -18.64
N SER A 1085 37.60 7.40 -17.85
CA SER A 1085 38.99 7.90 -17.78
C SER A 1085 39.85 7.16 -16.75
N LEU A 1086 39.26 6.28 -15.94
CA LEU A 1086 39.99 5.51 -14.94
C LEU A 1086 40.38 4.13 -15.50
N PRO A 1087 41.50 3.54 -15.01
CA PRO A 1087 41.87 2.19 -15.37
C PRO A 1087 40.76 1.18 -14.99
N LYS A 1088 40.44 0.25 -15.90
CA LYS A 1088 39.35 -0.73 -15.71
C LYS A 1088 39.56 -1.54 -14.43
N PHE A 1089 38.51 -1.71 -13.64
CA PHE A 1089 38.57 -2.53 -12.44
C PHE A 1089 38.58 -4.02 -12.79
N PRO A 1090 39.50 -4.84 -12.26
CA PRO A 1090 39.54 -6.27 -12.57
C PRO A 1090 38.62 -7.11 -11.65
N SER A 1091 37.82 -8.00 -12.23
CA SER A 1091 37.10 -9.04 -11.48
C SER A 1091 36.90 -10.34 -12.28
N GLY A 1092 36.66 -11.44 -11.57
CA GLY A 1092 36.30 -12.71 -12.20
C GLY A 1092 35.91 -13.81 -11.22
N HIS A 1093 35.81 -15.03 -11.77
CA HIS A 1093 35.36 -16.22 -11.06
C HIS A 1093 36.36 -17.37 -11.17
N PHE A 1094 36.56 -18.09 -10.07
CA PHE A 1094 37.40 -19.26 -9.98
C PHE A 1094 36.59 -20.44 -9.42
N HIS A 1095 36.16 -21.33 -10.30
CA HIS A 1095 35.61 -22.63 -9.94
C HIS A 1095 36.73 -23.59 -9.51
N VAL A 1096 36.60 -24.19 -8.32
CA VAL A 1096 37.54 -25.18 -7.75
C VAL A 1096 36.89 -26.55 -7.65
N ALA A 1097 37.70 -27.61 -7.67
CA ALA A 1097 37.20 -28.97 -7.80
C ALA A 1097 36.30 -29.39 -6.63
N PHE A 1098 35.25 -30.16 -6.93
CA PHE A 1098 34.57 -30.97 -5.94
C PHE A 1098 35.42 -32.20 -5.62
N ILE A 1099 35.83 -32.34 -4.36
CA ILE A 1099 36.80 -33.35 -3.92
C ILE A 1099 36.21 -34.40 -2.97
N GLN A 1100 34.99 -34.20 -2.47
CA GLN A 1100 34.35 -35.09 -1.51
C GLN A 1100 33.27 -35.93 -2.19
N GLN A 1101 33.43 -37.25 -2.30
CA GLN A 1101 32.37 -38.09 -2.89
C GLN A 1101 31.08 -38.07 -2.04
N PRO A 1102 29.89 -38.32 -2.63
CA PRO A 1102 28.64 -38.26 -1.90
C PRO A 1102 28.67 -39.28 -0.76
N LYS A 1103 28.18 -38.87 0.42
CA LYS A 1103 28.11 -39.66 1.66
C LYS A 1103 29.44 -39.88 2.40
N ARG A 1104 30.60 -39.53 1.83
CA ARG A 1104 31.89 -39.63 2.54
C ARG A 1104 32.13 -38.42 3.43
N ASP A 1105 32.67 -38.60 4.64
CA ASP A 1105 33.20 -37.49 5.46
C ASP A 1105 34.63 -37.08 5.01
N LEU A 1106 35.07 -35.87 5.34
CA LEU A 1106 36.43 -35.38 5.02
C LEU A 1106 37.55 -36.27 5.58
N ALA A 1107 37.29 -36.99 6.68
CA ALA A 1107 38.25 -37.93 7.26
C ALA A 1107 38.42 -39.24 6.46
N GLU A 1108 37.57 -39.50 5.46
CA GLU A 1108 37.61 -40.71 4.65
C GLU A 1108 38.56 -40.58 3.43
N ASN A 1109 38.80 -41.71 2.75
CA ASN A 1109 39.67 -41.77 1.58
C ASN A 1109 39.08 -40.98 0.39
N TYR A 1110 39.97 -40.30 -0.33
CA TYR A 1110 39.69 -39.66 -1.61
C TYR A 1110 39.63 -40.72 -2.71
N LEU A 1111 38.45 -40.90 -3.30
CA LEU A 1111 38.17 -41.93 -4.32
C LEU A 1111 38.57 -43.35 -3.82
N GLU A 1112 39.14 -44.19 -4.69
CA GLU A 1112 39.74 -45.49 -4.36
C GLU A 1112 41.24 -45.37 -3.99
N SER A 1113 41.74 -44.16 -3.72
CA SER A 1113 43.15 -43.93 -3.42
C SER A 1113 43.49 -44.13 -1.93
N SER A 1114 44.79 -44.20 -1.61
CA SER A 1114 45.30 -44.20 -0.22
C SER A 1114 45.39 -42.81 0.42
N ARG A 1115 44.99 -41.75 -0.29
CA ARG A 1115 44.98 -40.36 0.18
C ARG A 1115 43.65 -40.06 0.85
N ASN A 1116 43.61 -39.27 1.91
CA ASN A 1116 42.35 -38.81 2.51
C ASN A 1116 41.86 -37.51 1.83
N ILE A 1117 40.59 -37.14 2.06
CA ILE A 1117 39.99 -35.95 1.42
C ILE A 1117 40.59 -34.65 1.97
N TYR A 1118 41.05 -34.60 3.23
CA TYR A 1118 41.75 -33.44 3.78
C TYR A 1118 43.09 -33.13 3.06
N ASP A 1119 43.84 -34.15 2.65
CA ASP A 1119 45.09 -33.99 1.90
C ASP A 1119 44.83 -33.30 0.55
N GLU A 1120 43.78 -33.72 -0.16
CA GLU A 1120 43.40 -33.11 -1.44
C GLU A 1120 42.82 -31.71 -1.26
N LEU A 1121 42.07 -31.45 -0.19
CA LEU A 1121 41.60 -30.11 0.17
C LEU A 1121 42.76 -29.15 0.44
N THR A 1122 43.79 -29.64 1.14
CA THR A 1122 45.02 -28.87 1.42
C THR A 1122 45.74 -28.51 0.11
N LYS A 1123 45.89 -29.47 -0.80
CA LYS A 1123 46.47 -29.23 -2.13
C LYS A 1123 45.66 -28.24 -2.94
N LEU A 1124 44.33 -28.33 -2.89
CA LEU A 1124 43.42 -27.41 -3.56
C LEU A 1124 43.64 -25.96 -3.06
N VAL A 1125 43.74 -25.75 -1.73
CA VAL A 1125 44.04 -24.42 -1.16
C VAL A 1125 45.38 -23.89 -1.68
N LEU A 1126 46.40 -24.74 -1.76
CA LEU A 1126 47.71 -24.35 -2.27
C LEU A 1126 47.68 -23.99 -3.77
N THR A 1127 46.93 -24.74 -4.58
CA THR A 1127 46.66 -24.38 -5.98
C THR A 1127 46.01 -23.00 -6.07
N VAL A 1128 44.93 -22.75 -5.32
CA VAL A 1128 44.25 -21.45 -5.35
C VAL A 1128 45.18 -20.31 -4.91
N SER A 1129 45.95 -20.54 -3.84
CA SER A 1129 46.95 -19.60 -3.32
C SER A 1129 47.98 -19.21 -4.39
N GLU A 1130 48.57 -20.20 -5.07
CA GLU A 1130 49.57 -19.96 -6.12
C GLU A 1130 48.97 -19.16 -7.29
N ARG A 1131 47.75 -19.49 -7.69
CA ARG A 1131 47.05 -18.84 -8.82
C ARG A 1131 46.71 -17.38 -8.51
N ILE A 1132 46.25 -17.09 -7.29
CA ILE A 1132 46.02 -15.71 -6.82
C ILE A 1132 47.34 -14.95 -6.73
N ALA A 1133 48.42 -15.56 -6.21
CA ALA A 1133 49.73 -14.93 -6.15
C ALA A 1133 50.24 -14.54 -7.55
N ILE A 1134 50.17 -15.45 -8.53
CA ILE A 1134 50.54 -15.17 -9.93
C ILE A 1134 49.68 -14.05 -10.52
N GLY A 1135 48.36 -14.11 -10.30
CA GLY A 1135 47.43 -13.09 -10.77
C GLY A 1135 47.74 -11.71 -10.20
N SER A 1136 48.02 -11.63 -8.88
CA SER A 1136 48.33 -10.38 -8.17
C SER A 1136 49.51 -9.63 -8.80
N SER A 1137 50.56 -10.37 -9.16
CA SER A 1137 51.77 -9.84 -9.79
C SER A 1137 51.55 -9.38 -11.24
N ASN A 1138 50.49 -9.84 -11.90
CA ASN A 1138 50.15 -9.52 -13.27
C ASN A 1138 49.00 -8.50 -13.43
N LEU A 1139 48.48 -7.96 -12.32
CA LEU A 1139 47.40 -6.95 -12.36
C LEU A 1139 47.81 -5.65 -13.06
N ASN A 1140 49.11 -5.32 -13.10
CA ASN A 1140 49.60 -4.12 -13.79
C ASN A 1140 49.71 -4.30 -15.32
N ASN A 1141 49.71 -5.55 -15.82
CA ASN A 1141 49.75 -5.87 -17.26
C ASN A 1141 48.35 -5.88 -17.92
N LEU A 1142 47.30 -5.53 -17.15
CA LEU A 1142 45.90 -5.42 -17.60
C LEU A 1142 45.53 -4.00 -18.09
N PHE A 1143 46.49 -3.08 -18.15
CA PHE A 1143 46.31 -1.67 -18.50
C PHE A 1143 46.95 -1.31 -19.84
#